data_AF-A0A9W6XG99-F1
#
_entry.id   AF-A0A9W6XG99-F1
#
_cell.length_a   1.000
_cell.length_b   1.000
_cell.length_c   1.000
_cell.angle_alpha   90.00
_cell.angle_beta   90.00
_cell.angle_gamma   90.00
#
_symmetry.space_group_name_H-M   'P 1'
#
loop_
_entity.id
_entity.type
_entity.pdbx_description
1 polymer ?
#
loop_
_entity_poly.entity_id
_entity_poly.type
_entity_poly.pdbx_seq_one_letter_code
_entity_poly.pdbx_strand_id
1 'polypeptide(L)'
;MPRELRALVAASFDVFARAQTQQTGAFGVARASREYREALKTCIFALEDRLETQKEADAEEEGEFLDLLKVSLAIWHLCELLLLRGGARCADRGLAYDLALWLQEHYCSSLLEKTESESERLRKQQKPEQDPAFWTTVQSLVMAGNGPSAWSLLAGHSSYKSLFARDAGSLTGASMKAAFQAVQRLLLTMPGRPRDMSMEQDGPAEWKNWNDACQYLLNTDGYIKSDAGLTTLLEIMSAKEDVLKDHASSWYELMMARLFLDEPKAIAHRFEFLMANCFRAYNSNETKMGNFDCIILAIMQYDIQSALQDIIALGFSWMAAHLADLLQKSNVIVADELLPDAECILRERFVLEYAMEIGASSGMWQFAVRYYEYCPIFGAIAIRSALEREPLPTDYKTERLLAYCHGKKFLAQTQRHITLQRAQECKNKKAYASALQWMLRGNHLDDVDALCDEILEECNEKNSLTCLHEAVQFMEGHPEFARPQKLAWLVRYREFHLVLDDCESLRQRLRSDDLTNKEELENKLRFVSIEAAKRLDWLFSSAEAPKALQSEVLEQAERLLKQSPTVFGSRHLYSLMAYLQQLDRSFDSQQFYDSGSNKQLKERIESLISRNLAEAMLQEATASGCGAAATASRQGNPALIAQQPYLLPDVSFTPMED
;
A
#
# COMPACT_ATOMS: atom_id res chain seq x y z
N MET A 1 -0.37 -3.04 11.98
CA MET A 1 0.96 -2.61 11.53
C MET A 1 1.26 -1.20 12.06
N PRO A 2 2.31 -1.06 12.90
CA PRO A 2 2.82 0.23 13.41
C PRO A 2 3.22 1.22 12.31
N ARG A 3 3.34 2.51 12.66
CA ARG A 3 3.67 3.59 11.71
C ARG A 3 5.08 3.45 11.16
N GLU A 4 6.00 3.00 11.99
CA GLU A 4 7.42 2.79 11.72
C GLU A 4 7.59 1.71 10.64
N LEU A 5 6.86 0.59 10.77
CA LEU A 5 6.83 -0.45 9.74
C LEU A 5 6.22 0.04 8.42
N ARG A 6 5.19 0.90 8.45
CA ARG A 6 4.67 1.50 7.22
C ARG A 6 5.71 2.38 6.52
N ALA A 7 6.51 3.12 7.29
CA ALA A 7 7.62 3.92 6.75
C ALA A 7 8.72 3.02 6.17
N LEU A 8 9.07 1.92 6.85
CA LEU A 8 9.99 0.90 6.34
C LEU A 8 9.49 0.32 5.01
N VAL A 9 8.22 -0.07 4.92
CA VAL A 9 7.62 -0.61 3.69
C VAL A 9 7.72 0.39 2.54
N ALA A 10 7.40 1.67 2.79
CA ALA A 10 7.47 2.72 1.77
C ALA A 10 8.91 2.93 1.28
N ALA A 11 9.87 3.11 2.18
CA ALA A 11 11.28 3.29 1.84
C ALA A 11 11.83 2.07 1.09
N SER A 12 11.50 0.86 1.56
CA SER A 12 11.94 -0.40 0.95
C SER A 12 11.35 -0.62 -0.44
N PHE A 13 10.08 -0.24 -0.64
CA PHE A 13 9.44 -0.33 -1.94
C PHE A 13 10.11 0.58 -2.98
N ASP A 14 10.50 1.79 -2.59
CA ASP A 14 11.21 2.70 -3.49
C ASP A 14 12.55 2.11 -3.95
N VAL A 15 13.30 1.47 -3.04
CA VAL A 15 14.53 0.75 -3.39
C VAL A 15 14.21 -0.44 -4.30
N PHE A 16 13.18 -1.22 -3.96
CA PHE A 16 12.78 -2.41 -4.72
C PHE A 16 12.40 -2.05 -6.16
N ALA A 17 11.51 -1.08 -6.36
CA ALA A 17 11.06 -0.65 -7.67
C ALA A 17 12.21 -0.11 -8.54
N ARG A 18 13.16 0.65 -7.95
CA ARG A 18 14.38 1.08 -8.65
C ARG A 18 15.23 -0.11 -9.06
N ALA A 19 15.41 -1.09 -8.17
CA ALA A 19 16.19 -2.27 -8.45
C ALA A 19 15.58 -3.15 -9.56
N GLN A 20 14.26 -3.08 -9.83
CA GLN A 20 13.64 -3.83 -10.92
C GLN A 20 13.79 -3.17 -12.30
N THR A 21 13.96 -1.85 -12.35
CA THR A 21 13.98 -1.09 -13.62
C THR A 21 15.38 -0.91 -14.19
N GLN A 22 16.41 -0.95 -13.35
CA GLN A 22 17.80 -0.83 -13.78
C GLN A 22 18.42 -2.23 -13.91
N GLN A 23 19.21 -2.48 -14.96
CA GLN A 23 20.15 -3.60 -14.94
C GLN A 23 21.18 -3.34 -13.83
N THR A 24 20.89 -3.82 -12.63
CA THR A 24 21.73 -3.63 -11.46
C THR A 24 22.95 -4.52 -11.59
N GLY A 25 24.06 -3.94 -12.09
CA GLY A 25 25.38 -4.53 -11.88
C GLY A 25 25.71 -4.62 -10.39
N ALA A 26 26.81 -5.30 -10.04
CA ALA A 26 27.17 -5.57 -8.64
C ALA A 26 27.23 -4.30 -7.75
N PHE A 27 27.62 -3.15 -8.30
CA PHE A 27 27.59 -1.87 -7.59
C PHE A 27 26.17 -1.40 -7.24
N GLY A 28 25.20 -1.62 -8.14
CA GLY A 28 23.79 -1.30 -7.90
C GLY A 28 23.19 -2.17 -6.81
N VAL A 29 23.54 -3.46 -6.78
CA VAL A 29 23.10 -4.40 -5.73
C VAL A 29 23.67 -4.00 -4.37
N ALA A 30 24.97 -3.71 -4.28
CA ALA A 30 25.59 -3.25 -3.04
C ALA A 30 24.99 -1.92 -2.53
N ARG A 31 24.68 -0.99 -3.44
CA ARG A 31 23.99 0.25 -3.09
C ARG A 31 22.58 -0.01 -2.56
N ALA A 32 21.80 -0.84 -3.24
CA ALA A 32 20.45 -1.20 -2.80
C ALA A 32 20.48 -1.86 -1.41
N SER A 33 21.41 -2.80 -1.18
CA SER A 33 21.64 -3.43 0.13
C SER A 33 21.85 -2.41 1.25
N ARG A 34 22.70 -1.40 1.01
CA ARG A 34 22.93 -0.33 1.98
C ARG A 34 21.68 0.49 2.23
N GLU A 35 20.95 0.87 1.18
CA GLU A 35 19.69 1.62 1.32
C GLU A 35 18.65 0.85 2.15
N TYR A 36 18.52 -0.47 1.96
CA TYR A 36 17.69 -1.32 2.81
C TYR A 36 18.18 -1.39 4.26
N ARG A 37 19.48 -1.55 4.46
CA ARG A 37 20.09 -1.59 5.80
C ARG A 37 19.82 -0.30 6.57
N GLU A 38 20.00 0.86 5.93
CA GLU A 38 19.74 2.16 6.56
C GLU A 38 18.25 2.39 6.83
N ALA A 39 17.35 1.92 5.95
CA ALA A 39 15.91 1.96 6.20
C ALA A 39 15.54 1.09 7.42
N LEU A 40 16.12 -0.10 7.56
CA LEU A 40 15.91 -0.98 8.71
C LEU A 40 16.47 -0.36 10.00
N LYS A 41 17.68 0.22 9.96
CA LYS A 41 18.27 0.96 11.10
C LYS A 41 17.37 2.11 11.55
N THR A 42 16.87 2.90 10.61
CA THR A 42 15.96 4.02 10.91
C THR A 42 14.67 3.52 11.57
N CYS A 43 14.15 2.37 11.12
CA CYS A 43 12.98 1.74 11.75
C CYS A 43 13.28 1.26 13.17
N ILE A 44 14.44 0.62 13.39
CA ILE A 44 14.90 0.15 14.70
C ILE A 44 15.04 1.33 15.67
N PHE A 45 15.75 2.39 15.29
CA PHE A 45 15.92 3.57 16.14
C PHE A 45 14.60 4.26 16.48
N ALA A 46 13.66 4.34 15.52
CA ALA A 46 12.34 4.90 15.78
C ALA A 46 11.50 4.05 16.74
N LEU A 47 11.67 2.72 16.71
CA LEU A 47 11.01 1.81 17.65
C LEU A 47 11.66 1.88 19.05
N GLU A 48 12.99 1.99 19.13
CA GLU A 48 13.72 2.17 20.40
C GLU A 48 13.30 3.46 21.11
N ASP A 49 13.29 4.60 20.41
CA ASP A 49 12.87 5.89 20.96
C ASP A 49 11.42 5.85 21.47
N ARG A 50 10.54 5.13 20.74
CA ARG A 50 9.15 4.92 21.16
C ARG A 50 9.04 4.03 22.41
N LEU A 51 9.83 2.97 22.50
CA LEU A 51 9.84 2.07 23.67
C LEU A 51 10.40 2.75 24.91
N GLU A 52 11.40 3.63 24.77
CA GLU A 52 11.92 4.41 25.89
C GLU A 52 10.88 5.41 26.44
N THR A 53 9.95 5.87 25.60
CA THR A 53 8.92 6.86 25.97
C THR A 53 7.62 6.24 26.49
N GLN A 54 7.31 4.97 26.17
CA GLN A 54 6.10 4.28 26.62
C GLN A 54 6.37 3.27 27.75
N LYS A 55 5.69 3.41 28.91
CA LYS A 55 5.76 2.47 30.06
C LYS A 55 4.55 1.52 30.12
N GLU A 56 4.10 0.99 28.98
CA GLU A 56 2.87 0.19 28.90
C GLU A 56 3.11 -1.33 28.83
N ALA A 57 2.04 -2.10 29.04
CA ALA A 57 2.04 -3.56 29.18
C ALA A 57 2.41 -4.34 27.90
N ASP A 58 2.42 -3.69 26.71
CA ASP A 58 2.82 -4.29 25.42
C ASP A 58 4.35 -4.20 25.16
N ALA A 59 5.14 -3.69 26.12
CA ALA A 59 6.57 -3.48 25.95
C ALA A 59 7.37 -4.78 25.76
N GLU A 60 6.87 -5.92 26.26
CA GLU A 60 7.54 -7.22 26.10
C GLU A 60 7.45 -7.74 24.66
N GLU A 61 6.24 -7.79 24.07
CA GLU A 61 6.05 -8.22 22.67
C GLU A 61 6.74 -7.28 21.67
N GLU A 62 6.68 -5.97 21.91
CA GLU A 62 7.41 -4.99 21.09
C GLU A 62 8.93 -5.09 21.26
N GLY A 63 9.41 -5.48 22.45
CA GLY A 63 10.81 -5.75 22.73
C GLY A 63 11.32 -6.99 21.98
N GLU A 64 10.58 -8.10 22.02
CA GLU A 64 10.91 -9.31 21.25
C GLU A 64 10.95 -9.03 19.74
N PHE A 65 10.01 -8.23 19.24
CA PHE A 65 9.99 -7.82 17.84
C PHE A 65 11.17 -6.90 17.49
N LEU A 66 11.55 -5.97 18.38
CA LEU A 66 12.73 -5.13 18.21
C LEU A 66 14.01 -5.98 18.14
N ASP A 67 14.14 -6.98 19.00
CA ASP A 67 15.26 -7.92 18.99
C ASP A 67 15.31 -8.72 17.68
N LEU A 68 14.16 -9.15 17.16
CA LEU A 68 14.05 -9.77 15.84
C LEU A 68 14.56 -8.83 14.72
N LEU A 69 14.23 -7.53 14.78
CA LEU A 69 14.72 -6.55 13.80
C LEU A 69 16.23 -6.32 13.91
N LYS A 70 16.80 -6.31 15.13
CA LYS A 70 18.26 -6.20 15.35
C LYS A 70 19.01 -7.43 14.84
N VAL A 71 18.51 -8.62 15.13
CA VAL A 71 19.02 -9.89 14.59
C VAL A 71 18.96 -9.87 13.05
N SER A 72 17.82 -9.44 12.51
CA SER A 72 17.61 -9.27 11.08
C SER A 72 18.63 -8.30 10.46
N LEU A 73 18.88 -7.15 11.11
CA LEU A 73 19.87 -6.17 10.67
C LEU A 73 21.28 -6.76 10.64
N ALA A 74 21.66 -7.53 11.66
CA ALA A 74 22.96 -8.19 11.74
C ALA A 74 23.15 -9.19 10.59
N ILE A 75 22.14 -10.04 10.33
CA ILE A 75 22.13 -11.00 9.22
C ILE A 75 22.26 -10.25 7.88
N TRP A 76 21.46 -9.22 7.66
CA TRP A 76 21.50 -8.44 6.42
C TRP A 76 22.88 -7.82 6.19
N HIS A 77 23.47 -7.21 7.21
CA HIS A 77 24.80 -6.62 7.11
C HIS A 77 25.86 -7.70 6.80
N LEU A 78 25.78 -8.89 7.39
CA LEU A 78 26.69 -9.98 7.06
C LEU A 78 26.54 -10.46 5.61
N CYS A 79 25.30 -10.63 5.14
CA CYS A 79 25.01 -10.97 3.74
C CYS A 79 25.53 -9.88 2.79
N GLU A 80 25.45 -8.60 3.16
CA GLU A 80 26.02 -7.51 2.40
C GLU A 80 27.54 -7.68 2.23
N LEU A 81 28.25 -7.96 3.33
CA LEU A 81 29.71 -8.11 3.34
C LEU A 81 30.17 -9.35 2.56
N LEU A 82 29.49 -10.49 2.70
CA LEU A 82 29.95 -11.79 2.20
C LEU A 82 29.33 -12.24 0.87
N LEU A 83 28.09 -11.82 0.58
CA LEU A 83 27.30 -12.33 -0.55
C LEU A 83 26.99 -11.26 -1.62
N LEU A 84 26.77 -10.01 -1.21
CA LEU A 84 26.28 -8.95 -2.12
C LEU A 84 27.37 -7.97 -2.58
N ARG A 85 28.49 -7.88 -1.86
CA ARG A 85 29.65 -7.08 -2.27
C ARG A 85 30.31 -7.72 -3.49
N GLY A 86 30.21 -7.06 -4.64
CA GLY A 86 30.80 -7.54 -5.89
C GLY A 86 32.32 -7.66 -5.79
N GLY A 87 32.84 -8.88 -5.97
CA GLY A 87 34.26 -9.17 -5.98
C GLY A 87 34.56 -10.59 -5.48
N ALA A 88 35.65 -11.19 -5.93
CA ALA A 88 36.10 -12.46 -5.33
C ALA A 88 36.53 -12.20 -3.88
N ARG A 89 36.04 -13.01 -2.92
CA ARG A 89 36.46 -13.01 -1.49
C ARG A 89 37.98 -12.88 -1.30
N CYS A 90 38.75 -13.41 -2.24
CA CYS A 90 40.22 -13.42 -2.27
C CYS A 90 40.89 -12.05 -2.48
N ALA A 91 40.18 -11.05 -3.02
CA ALA A 91 40.75 -9.76 -3.39
C ALA A 91 40.51 -8.67 -2.33
N ASP A 92 39.51 -8.83 -1.46
CA ASP A 92 39.14 -7.81 -0.49
C ASP A 92 39.99 -7.90 0.77
N ARG A 93 41.07 -7.11 0.77
CA ARG A 93 42.05 -7.02 1.86
C ARG A 93 41.48 -6.45 3.16
N GLY A 94 40.30 -5.81 3.10
CA GLY A 94 39.63 -5.18 4.24
C GLY A 94 38.59 -6.06 4.93
N LEU A 95 38.20 -7.20 4.33
CA LEU A 95 37.04 -7.97 4.78
C LEU A 95 37.15 -8.48 6.22
N ALA A 96 38.35 -8.90 6.66
CA ALA A 96 38.56 -9.32 8.05
C ALA A 96 38.25 -8.19 9.05
N TYR A 97 38.68 -6.97 8.73
CA TYR A 97 38.41 -5.79 9.54
C TYR A 97 36.94 -5.37 9.46
N ASP A 98 36.33 -5.44 8.27
CA ASP A 98 34.90 -5.16 8.10
C ASP A 98 34.03 -6.14 8.92
N LEU A 99 34.39 -7.42 8.97
CA LEU A 99 33.74 -8.41 9.83
C LEU A 99 33.99 -8.16 11.33
N ALA A 100 35.18 -7.68 11.69
CA ALA A 100 35.46 -7.30 13.07
C ALA A 100 34.59 -6.11 13.50
N LEU A 101 34.44 -5.10 12.64
CA LEU A 101 33.53 -3.97 12.85
C LEU A 101 32.06 -4.42 12.90
N TRP A 102 31.67 -5.41 12.11
CA TRP A 102 30.35 -6.02 12.22
C TRP A 102 30.12 -6.68 13.58
N LEU A 103 31.08 -7.45 14.11
CA LEU A 103 30.99 -8.00 15.47
C LEU A 103 30.90 -6.90 16.53
N GLN A 104 31.62 -5.79 16.34
CA GLN A 104 31.53 -4.64 17.23
C GLN A 104 30.13 -4.05 17.30
N GLU A 105 29.51 -3.86 16.13
CA GLU A 105 28.19 -3.25 16.02
C GLU A 105 27.07 -4.16 16.57
N HIS A 106 27.10 -5.46 16.22
CA HIS A 106 25.95 -6.36 16.46
C HIS A 106 26.08 -7.25 17.70
N TYR A 107 27.29 -7.58 18.14
CA TYR A 107 27.52 -8.45 19.31
C TYR A 107 28.15 -7.70 20.49
N CYS A 108 29.17 -6.87 20.22
CA CYS A 108 29.98 -6.26 21.28
C CYS A 108 29.52 -4.86 21.67
N SER A 109 28.42 -4.31 21.14
CA SER A 109 28.02 -2.90 21.39
C SER A 109 27.94 -2.57 22.88
N SER A 110 27.22 -3.39 23.65
CA SER A 110 27.10 -3.22 25.11
C SER A 110 28.41 -3.43 25.87
N LEU A 111 29.30 -4.31 25.38
CA LEU A 111 30.62 -4.54 25.97
C LEU A 111 31.52 -3.32 25.73
N LEU A 112 31.45 -2.74 24.53
CA LEU A 112 32.23 -1.57 24.14
C LEU A 112 31.78 -0.32 24.91
N GLU A 113 30.48 -0.10 25.07
CA GLU A 113 29.95 1.00 25.89
C GLU A 113 30.43 0.90 27.34
N LYS A 114 30.38 -0.29 27.93
CA LYS A 114 30.92 -0.55 29.28
C LYS A 114 32.42 -0.23 29.33
N THR A 115 33.18 -0.75 28.37
CA THR A 115 34.64 -0.55 28.30
C THR A 115 35.01 0.92 28.14
N GLU A 116 34.29 1.68 27.31
CA GLU A 116 34.51 3.11 27.13
C GLU A 116 34.14 3.90 28.40
N SER A 117 33.01 3.57 29.04
CA SER A 117 32.60 4.22 30.30
C SER A 117 33.62 4.00 31.43
N GLU A 118 34.21 2.79 31.51
CA GLU A 118 35.26 2.46 32.46
C GLU A 118 36.58 3.16 32.11
N SER A 119 36.92 3.25 30.82
CA SER A 119 38.06 4.03 30.34
C SER A 119 37.96 5.50 30.74
N GLU A 120 36.79 6.13 30.58
CA GLU A 120 36.55 7.50 31.01
C GLU A 120 36.63 7.67 32.53
N ARG A 121 36.09 6.72 33.30
CA ARG A 121 36.18 6.69 34.78
C ARG A 121 37.64 6.62 35.22
N LEU A 122 38.43 5.73 34.63
CA LEU A 122 39.84 5.51 34.96
C LEU A 122 40.72 6.71 34.57
N ARG A 123 40.46 7.36 33.43
CA ARG A 123 41.22 8.56 32.99
C ARG A 123 41.15 9.72 33.97
N LYS A 124 40.09 9.80 34.77
CA LYS A 124 39.92 10.83 35.83
C LYS A 124 40.77 10.55 37.07
N GLN A 125 41.29 9.33 37.24
CA GLN A 125 42.09 8.96 38.40
C GLN A 125 43.55 9.42 38.29
N GLN A 126 44.19 9.68 39.43
CA GLN A 126 45.58 10.15 39.46
C GLN A 126 46.61 9.03 39.21
N LYS A 127 46.31 7.81 39.68
CA LYS A 127 47.09 6.58 39.50
C LYS A 127 46.20 5.44 39.00
N PRO A 128 45.81 5.47 37.72
CA PRO A 128 44.82 4.54 37.18
C PRO A 128 45.31 3.08 37.24
N GLU A 129 46.63 2.83 37.17
CA GLU A 129 47.21 1.49 37.17
C GLU A 129 47.02 0.67 38.46
N GLN A 130 46.59 1.32 39.54
CA GLN A 130 46.31 0.65 40.82
C GLN A 130 44.90 0.04 40.87
N ASP A 131 44.01 0.46 39.98
CA ASP A 131 42.67 -0.09 39.86
C ASP A 131 42.77 -1.46 39.14
N PRO A 132 42.18 -2.54 39.68
CA PRO A 132 42.21 -3.86 39.03
C PRO A 132 41.61 -3.85 37.62
N ALA A 133 40.67 -2.94 37.34
CA ALA A 133 40.04 -2.82 36.03
C ALA A 133 40.93 -2.14 34.98
N PHE A 134 42.07 -1.55 35.36
CA PHE A 134 42.90 -0.77 34.43
C PHE A 134 43.46 -1.59 33.29
N TRP A 135 44.19 -2.67 33.61
CA TRP A 135 44.81 -3.51 32.59
C TRP A 135 43.78 -4.23 31.76
N THR A 136 42.71 -4.76 32.39
CA THR A 136 41.62 -5.41 31.66
C THR A 136 40.96 -4.46 30.67
N THR A 137 40.71 -3.19 31.05
CA THR A 137 40.14 -2.18 30.15
C THR A 137 41.08 -1.85 28.99
N VAL A 138 42.38 -1.66 29.24
CA VAL A 138 43.37 -1.41 28.17
C VAL A 138 43.44 -2.59 27.19
N GLN A 139 43.43 -3.82 27.72
CA GLN A 139 43.48 -5.05 26.93
C GLN A 139 42.21 -5.23 26.10
N SER A 140 41.01 -5.04 26.68
CA SER A 140 39.74 -5.08 25.96
C SER A 140 39.65 -4.02 24.86
N LEU A 141 40.18 -2.80 25.09
CA LEU A 141 40.27 -1.77 24.04
C LEU A 141 41.16 -2.19 22.87
N VAL A 142 42.27 -2.90 23.13
CA VAL A 142 43.15 -3.43 22.09
C VAL A 142 42.51 -4.61 21.36
N MET A 143 41.85 -5.53 22.07
CA MET A 143 41.08 -6.62 21.45
C MET A 143 39.93 -6.09 20.57
N ALA A 144 39.37 -4.94 20.94
CA ALA A 144 38.40 -4.20 20.12
C ALA A 144 39.05 -3.32 19.03
N GLY A 145 40.35 -3.46 18.72
CA GLY A 145 41.00 -2.68 17.66
C GLY A 145 41.11 -1.17 17.93
N ASN A 146 40.78 -0.68 19.13
CA ASN A 146 40.84 0.74 19.50
C ASN A 146 42.17 1.09 20.20
N GLY A 147 43.25 1.02 19.42
CA GLY A 147 44.59 1.42 19.87
C GLY A 147 44.70 2.86 20.40
N PRO A 148 44.04 3.89 19.82
CA PRO A 148 44.06 5.26 20.35
C PRO A 148 43.48 5.41 21.74
N SER A 149 42.30 4.83 22.00
CA SER A 149 41.71 4.89 23.35
C SER A 149 42.57 4.13 24.35
N ALA A 150 43.09 2.95 23.97
CA ALA A 150 44.02 2.18 24.79
C ALA A 150 45.27 3.01 25.16
N TRP A 151 45.89 3.68 24.17
CA TRP A 151 47.03 4.56 24.43
C TRP A 151 46.63 5.75 25.30
N SER A 152 45.46 6.35 25.08
CA SER A 152 45.09 7.51 25.89
C SER A 152 44.86 7.17 27.35
N LEU A 153 44.41 5.95 27.66
CA LEU A 153 44.34 5.46 29.03
C LEU A 153 45.74 5.13 29.57
N LEU A 154 46.59 4.47 28.76
CA LEU A 154 47.97 4.11 29.13
C LEU A 154 48.88 5.33 29.34
N ALA A 155 48.67 6.43 28.62
CA ALA A 155 49.35 7.71 28.84
C ALA A 155 49.05 8.31 30.23
N GLY A 156 47.99 7.83 30.89
CA GLY A 156 47.64 8.15 32.26
C GLY A 156 48.54 7.49 33.31
N HIS A 157 49.30 6.45 32.94
CA HIS A 157 50.11 5.62 33.84
C HIS A 157 51.14 6.45 34.60
N SER A 158 51.23 6.25 35.92
CA SER A 158 52.10 7.06 36.78
C SER A 158 53.57 7.01 36.39
N SER A 159 54.09 5.84 36.00
CA SER A 159 55.47 5.71 35.49
C SER A 159 55.72 6.58 34.27
N TYR A 160 54.78 6.66 33.31
CA TYR A 160 54.92 7.53 32.15
C TYR A 160 54.81 9.02 32.52
N LYS A 161 53.84 9.41 33.35
CA LYS A 161 53.70 10.80 33.84
C LYS A 161 54.93 11.29 34.60
N SER A 162 55.56 10.41 35.38
CA SER A 162 56.75 10.74 36.15
C SER A 162 57.95 11.14 35.28
N LEU A 163 58.00 10.68 34.02
CA LEU A 163 59.05 11.02 33.05
C LEU A 163 58.97 12.45 32.53
N PHE A 164 57.82 13.12 32.66
CA PHE A 164 57.62 14.52 32.27
C PHE A 164 57.70 15.49 33.45
N ALA A 165 57.58 14.98 34.69
CA ALA A 165 57.64 15.78 35.91
C ALA A 165 59.06 15.93 36.50
N ARG A 166 60.01 15.10 36.06
CA ARG A 166 61.42 15.16 36.49
C ARG A 166 62.33 15.31 35.26
N ASP A 167 63.34 16.17 35.35
CA ASP A 167 64.44 16.23 34.37
C ASP A 167 65.06 14.83 34.20
N ALA A 168 64.72 14.17 33.10
CA ALA A 168 64.97 12.76 32.83
C ALA A 168 66.44 12.49 32.47
N GLY A 169 67.36 12.69 33.43
CA GLY A 169 68.80 12.48 33.27
C GLY A 169 69.32 11.07 33.62
N SER A 170 68.44 10.13 34.03
CA SER A 170 68.84 8.76 34.38
C SER A 170 68.67 7.79 33.20
N LEU A 171 69.65 6.91 32.97
CA LEU A 171 69.61 5.86 31.93
C LEU A 171 68.32 5.02 31.99
N THR A 172 67.80 4.77 33.19
CA THR A 172 66.56 4.01 33.40
C THR A 172 65.31 4.75 32.92
N GLY A 173 65.27 6.08 33.10
CA GLY A 173 64.18 6.93 32.61
C GLY A 173 64.17 7.08 31.09
N ALA A 174 65.34 7.13 30.46
CA ALA A 174 65.45 7.16 29.00
C ALA A 174 64.95 5.85 28.36
N SER A 175 65.33 4.70 28.94
CA SER A 175 64.85 3.37 28.52
C SER A 175 63.33 3.25 28.67
N MET A 176 62.80 3.64 29.83
CA MET A 176 61.35 3.62 30.09
C MET A 176 60.57 4.52 29.12
N LYS A 177 61.07 5.72 28.84
CA LYS A 177 60.47 6.63 27.86
C LYS A 177 60.46 6.02 26.46
N ALA A 178 61.56 5.39 26.04
CA ALA A 178 61.66 4.73 24.74
C ALA A 178 60.66 3.56 24.63
N ALA A 179 60.51 2.75 25.69
CA ALA A 179 59.55 1.65 25.75
C ALA A 179 58.10 2.16 25.58
N PHE A 180 57.67 3.15 26.38
CA PHE A 180 56.33 3.73 26.25
C PHE A 180 56.10 4.38 24.88
N GLN A 181 57.10 5.07 24.31
CA GLN A 181 57.00 5.63 22.95
C GLN A 181 56.95 4.57 21.85
N ALA A 182 57.56 3.40 22.06
CA ALA A 182 57.46 2.28 21.14
C ALA A 182 56.07 1.65 21.20
N VAL A 183 55.53 1.40 22.40
CA VAL A 183 54.16 0.92 22.61
C VAL A 183 53.13 1.92 22.07
N GLN A 184 53.32 3.23 22.31
CA GLN A 184 52.49 4.29 21.72
C GLN A 184 52.42 4.17 20.20
N ARG A 185 53.59 4.06 19.55
CA ARG A 185 53.65 3.96 18.08
C ARG A 185 52.89 2.73 17.61
N LEU A 186 53.10 1.56 18.22
CA LEU A 186 52.41 0.34 17.85
C LEU A 186 50.88 0.42 18.02
N LEU A 187 50.40 0.98 19.13
CA LEU A 187 48.96 1.17 19.36
C LEU A 187 48.34 2.15 18.35
N LEU A 188 49.06 3.23 18.01
CA LEU A 188 48.57 4.22 17.06
C LEU A 188 48.62 3.75 15.61
N THR A 189 49.53 2.83 15.25
CA THR A 189 49.68 2.23 13.93
C THR A 189 49.05 0.84 13.81
N MET A 190 48.13 0.48 14.72
CA MET A 190 47.46 -0.81 14.67
C MET A 190 46.78 -1.03 13.30
N PRO A 191 46.98 -2.20 12.66
CA PRO A 191 46.34 -2.54 11.39
C PRO A 191 44.81 -2.53 11.48
N GLY A 192 44.12 -2.22 10.39
CA GLY A 192 42.66 -2.31 10.33
C GLY A 192 41.89 -1.01 10.51
N ARG A 193 42.55 0.15 10.60
CA ARG A 193 41.84 1.43 10.48
C ARG A 193 41.37 1.66 9.04
N PRO A 194 40.16 2.23 8.84
CA PRO A 194 39.79 2.83 7.57
C PRO A 194 40.68 4.05 7.36
N ARG A 195 41.82 3.86 6.70
CA ARG A 195 42.69 4.95 6.26
C ARG A 195 42.11 5.48 4.96
N ASP A 196 42.04 6.80 4.82
CA ASP A 196 41.56 7.47 3.61
C ASP A 196 42.17 6.82 2.35
N MET A 197 41.30 6.57 1.38
CA MET A 197 41.47 5.82 0.11
C MET A 197 42.55 6.36 -0.85
N SER A 198 43.57 7.08 -0.38
CA SER A 198 44.49 7.85 -1.21
C SER A 198 45.91 7.30 -1.34
N MET A 199 46.28 6.21 -0.65
CA MET A 199 47.56 5.54 -0.91
C MET A 199 47.44 4.02 -0.91
N GLU A 200 47.60 3.44 -2.10
CA GLU A 200 47.96 2.03 -2.29
C GLU A 200 49.36 1.80 -1.69
N GLN A 201 49.41 1.49 -0.39
CA GLN A 201 50.57 0.86 0.23
C GLN A 201 50.23 -0.58 0.60
N ASP A 202 51.23 -1.46 0.51
CA ASP A 202 51.13 -2.90 0.70
C ASP A 202 50.70 -3.26 2.15
N GLY A 203 49.39 -3.24 2.42
CA GLY A 203 48.80 -3.61 3.73
C GLY A 203 49.30 -4.92 4.37
N PRO A 204 49.64 -5.99 3.61
CA PRO A 204 50.23 -7.20 4.19
C PRO A 204 51.66 -6.98 4.72
N ALA A 205 52.44 -6.10 4.07
CA ALA A 205 53.74 -5.71 4.55
C ALA A 205 53.60 -4.81 5.80
N GLU A 206 52.56 -3.97 5.85
CA GLU A 206 52.27 -3.13 7.02
C GLU A 206 51.92 -3.95 8.27
N TRP A 207 50.99 -4.93 8.17
CA TRP A 207 50.67 -5.82 9.30
C TRP A 207 51.90 -6.62 9.73
N LYS A 208 52.64 -7.20 8.77
CA LYS A 208 53.82 -8.00 9.08
C LYS A 208 54.90 -7.17 9.78
N ASN A 209 55.22 -5.99 9.27
CA ASN A 209 56.19 -5.07 9.89
C ASN A 209 55.75 -4.66 11.31
N TRP A 210 54.44 -4.44 11.49
CA TRP A 210 53.87 -4.12 12.80
C TRP A 210 53.96 -5.30 13.78
N ASN A 211 53.62 -6.51 13.35
CA ASN A 211 53.70 -7.72 14.16
C ASN A 211 55.17 -8.05 14.52
N ASP A 212 56.07 -7.97 13.54
CA ASP A 212 57.51 -8.15 13.75
C ASP A 212 58.06 -7.14 14.77
N ALA A 213 57.56 -5.89 14.76
CA ALA A 213 57.93 -4.87 15.75
C ALA A 213 57.36 -5.19 17.15
N CYS A 214 56.14 -5.73 17.26
CA CYS A 214 55.58 -6.21 18.53
C CYS A 214 56.44 -7.35 19.12
N GLN A 215 56.78 -8.34 18.29
CA GLN A 215 57.62 -9.48 18.66
C GLN A 215 59.05 -9.03 19.04
N TYR A 216 59.62 -8.06 18.31
CA TYR A 216 60.94 -7.52 18.59
C TYR A 216 60.99 -6.85 19.97
N LEU A 217 60.00 -6.01 20.30
CA LEU A 217 59.94 -5.34 21.60
C LEU A 217 59.74 -6.33 22.75
N LEU A 218 58.84 -7.30 22.57
CA LEU A 218 58.61 -8.36 23.56
C LEU A 218 59.88 -9.16 23.87
N ASN A 219 60.75 -9.36 22.87
CA ASN A 219 61.98 -10.14 23.02
C ASN A 219 63.20 -9.31 23.46
N THR A 220 63.26 -8.02 23.14
CA THR A 220 64.50 -7.21 23.29
C THR A 220 64.44 -6.23 24.46
N ASP A 221 63.28 -5.67 24.78
CA ASP A 221 63.16 -4.61 25.79
C ASP A 221 63.05 -5.19 27.21
N GLY A 222 64.03 -4.88 28.05
CA GLY A 222 64.08 -5.37 29.43
C GLY A 222 63.05 -4.73 30.36
N TYR A 223 62.58 -3.51 30.08
CA TYR A 223 61.57 -2.84 30.90
C TYR A 223 60.19 -3.47 30.65
N ILE A 224 59.86 -3.71 29.39
CA ILE A 224 58.61 -4.39 29.00
C ILE A 224 58.50 -5.74 29.72
N LYS A 225 59.55 -6.56 29.67
CA LYS A 225 59.57 -7.88 30.34
C LYS A 225 59.42 -7.81 31.86
N SER A 226 59.81 -6.68 32.48
CA SER A 226 59.70 -6.49 33.92
C SER A 226 58.30 -6.07 34.37
N ASP A 227 57.50 -5.49 33.47
CA ASP A 227 56.13 -5.08 33.72
C ASP A 227 55.15 -6.12 33.14
N ALA A 228 54.47 -6.85 34.02
CA ALA A 228 53.54 -7.89 33.63
C ALA A 228 52.38 -7.36 32.76
N GLY A 229 51.92 -6.14 33.00
CA GLY A 229 50.82 -5.54 32.24
C GLY A 229 51.23 -5.19 30.81
N LEU A 230 52.40 -4.58 30.64
CA LEU A 230 52.95 -4.26 29.32
C LEU A 230 53.35 -5.51 28.53
N THR A 231 53.87 -6.54 29.22
CA THR A 231 54.15 -7.84 28.59
C THR A 231 52.86 -8.44 28.06
N THR A 232 51.83 -8.58 28.90
CA THR A 232 50.54 -9.16 28.51
C THR A 232 49.89 -8.37 27.36
N LEU A 233 49.97 -7.04 27.40
CA LEU A 233 49.47 -6.17 26.32
C LEU A 233 50.13 -6.48 24.98
N LEU A 234 51.45 -6.62 24.93
CA LEU A 234 52.17 -6.97 23.71
C LEU A 234 51.95 -8.42 23.28
N GLU A 235 51.69 -9.33 24.21
CA GLU A 235 51.28 -10.71 23.90
C GLU A 235 49.92 -10.75 23.22
N ILE A 236 48.97 -9.94 23.68
CA ILE A 236 47.67 -9.73 23.04
C ILE A 236 47.87 -9.12 21.65
N MET A 237 48.63 -8.03 21.52
CA MET A 237 48.91 -7.39 20.22
C MET A 237 49.59 -8.34 19.23
N SER A 238 50.38 -9.30 19.72
CA SER A 238 51.02 -10.34 18.90
C SER A 238 50.11 -11.53 18.59
N ALA A 239 48.83 -11.47 18.98
CA ALA A 239 47.78 -12.47 18.79
C ALA A 239 48.10 -13.86 19.37
N LYS A 240 48.77 -13.95 20.53
CA LYS A 240 49.01 -15.24 21.20
C LYS A 240 47.68 -15.90 21.62
N GLU A 241 47.42 -17.11 21.13
CA GLU A 241 46.13 -17.77 21.27
C GLU A 241 45.71 -18.02 22.72
N ASP A 242 46.61 -18.52 23.56
CA ASP A 242 46.31 -18.82 24.96
C ASP A 242 45.96 -17.55 25.74
N VAL A 243 46.74 -16.48 25.53
CA VAL A 243 46.55 -15.19 26.19
C VAL A 243 45.22 -14.55 25.77
N LEU A 244 44.85 -14.63 24.49
CA LEU A 244 43.57 -14.11 24.00
C LEU A 244 42.38 -14.85 24.62
N LYS A 245 42.46 -16.18 24.75
CA LYS A 245 41.41 -17.00 25.39
C LYS A 245 41.22 -16.66 26.87
N ASP A 246 42.30 -16.43 27.59
CA ASP A 246 42.23 -16.11 29.02
C ASP A 246 41.61 -14.74 29.30
N HIS A 247 41.76 -13.78 28.37
CA HIS A 247 41.30 -12.40 28.54
C HIS A 247 39.94 -12.10 27.88
N ALA A 248 39.54 -12.87 26.87
CA ALA A 248 38.21 -12.71 26.28
C ALA A 248 37.13 -13.36 27.15
N SER A 249 36.02 -12.64 27.33
CA SER A 249 34.86 -13.05 28.12
C SER A 249 33.88 -13.95 27.36
N SER A 250 33.96 -13.93 26.02
CA SER A 250 33.01 -14.59 25.13
C SER A 250 33.68 -15.02 23.82
N TRP A 251 33.01 -15.91 23.08
CA TRP A 251 33.52 -16.41 21.79
C TRP A 251 33.60 -15.30 20.73
N TYR A 252 32.66 -14.36 20.72
CA TYR A 252 32.62 -13.26 19.76
C TYR A 252 33.66 -12.17 20.07
N GLU A 253 34.00 -11.94 21.35
CA GLU A 253 35.12 -11.07 21.74
C GLU A 253 36.46 -11.67 21.30
N LEU A 254 36.63 -12.98 21.48
CA LEU A 254 37.81 -13.69 20.98
C LEU A 254 37.89 -13.60 19.44
N MET A 255 36.79 -13.86 18.73
CA MET A 255 36.75 -13.79 17.27
C MET A 255 37.07 -12.38 16.77
N MET A 256 36.51 -11.35 17.39
CA MET A 256 36.81 -9.95 17.09
C MET A 256 38.30 -9.64 17.25
N ALA A 257 38.90 -10.04 18.38
CA ALA A 257 40.33 -9.83 18.63
C ALA A 257 41.20 -10.51 17.58
N ARG A 258 40.87 -11.75 17.21
CA ARG A 258 41.58 -12.50 16.17
C ARG A 258 41.45 -11.81 14.81
N LEU A 259 40.27 -11.31 14.44
CA LEU A 259 40.08 -10.61 13.16
C LEU A 259 40.91 -9.32 13.02
N PHE A 260 41.15 -8.58 14.11
CA PHE A 260 42.02 -7.40 14.10
C PHE A 260 43.51 -7.72 14.16
N LEU A 261 43.89 -8.72 14.96
CA LEU A 261 45.28 -8.91 15.39
C LEU A 261 46.02 -10.02 14.60
N ASP A 262 45.32 -11.06 14.12
CA ASP A 262 45.92 -12.09 13.27
C ASP A 262 46.23 -11.57 11.87
N GLU A 263 47.04 -12.34 11.13
CA GLU A 263 47.33 -12.05 9.73
C GLU A 263 46.06 -12.13 8.86
N PRO A 264 45.64 -11.03 8.19
CA PRO A 264 44.40 -11.02 7.40
C PRO A 264 44.36 -12.08 6.30
N LYS A 265 45.52 -12.37 5.68
CA LYS A 265 45.65 -13.40 4.64
C LYS A 265 45.40 -14.81 5.16
N ALA A 266 45.76 -15.10 6.41
CA ALA A 266 45.56 -16.42 7.00
C ALA A 266 44.06 -16.70 7.25
N ILE A 267 43.29 -15.65 7.52
CA ILE A 267 41.87 -15.74 7.89
C ILE A 267 40.93 -15.62 6.68
N ALA A 268 41.33 -14.93 5.60
CA ALA A 268 40.47 -14.53 4.47
C ALA A 268 39.63 -15.64 3.80
N HIS A 269 39.96 -16.92 4.03
CA HIS A 269 39.28 -18.07 3.43
C HIS A 269 38.69 -19.05 4.45
N ARG A 270 38.66 -18.69 5.75
CA ARG A 270 38.37 -19.63 6.84
C ARG A 270 37.60 -18.96 7.99
N PHE A 271 36.73 -18.01 7.69
CA PHE A 271 35.94 -17.32 8.70
C PHE A 271 35.02 -18.29 9.47
N GLU A 272 34.48 -19.28 8.78
CA GLU A 272 33.69 -20.37 9.35
C GLU A 272 34.50 -21.21 10.34
N PHE A 273 35.75 -21.53 10.03
CA PHE A 273 36.63 -22.25 10.95
C PHE A 273 37.05 -21.39 12.12
N LEU A 274 37.32 -20.09 11.89
CA LEU A 274 37.62 -19.14 12.96
C LEU A 274 36.47 -19.06 13.95
N MET A 275 35.24 -18.86 13.46
CA MET A 275 34.03 -18.81 14.28
C MET A 275 33.85 -20.11 15.06
N ALA A 276 33.92 -21.27 14.40
CA ALA A 276 33.76 -22.57 15.07
C ALA A 276 34.82 -22.82 16.14
N ASN A 277 36.09 -22.45 15.89
CA ASN A 277 37.17 -22.59 16.86
C ASN A 277 36.97 -21.67 18.08
N CYS A 278 36.59 -20.41 17.85
CA CYS A 278 36.27 -19.47 18.92
C CYS A 278 35.06 -19.94 19.73
N PHE A 279 34.01 -20.44 19.06
CA PHE A 279 32.82 -20.95 19.73
C PHE A 279 33.14 -22.16 20.62
N ARG A 280 33.88 -23.14 20.11
CA ARG A 280 34.29 -24.34 20.87
C ARG A 280 35.18 -24.03 22.08
N ALA A 281 35.91 -22.91 22.06
CA ALA A 281 36.74 -22.50 23.18
C ALA A 281 35.92 -22.14 24.43
N TYR A 282 34.69 -21.61 24.25
CA TYR A 282 33.81 -21.20 25.34
C TYR A 282 32.60 -22.12 25.52
N ASN A 283 32.24 -22.89 24.50
CA ASN A 283 31.09 -23.79 24.51
C ASN A 283 31.53 -25.24 24.27
N SER A 284 31.32 -26.09 25.28
CA SER A 284 31.75 -27.50 25.26
C SER A 284 30.94 -28.38 24.29
N ASN A 285 29.72 -27.97 23.94
CA ASN A 285 28.81 -28.71 23.07
C ASN A 285 28.32 -27.79 21.93
N GLU A 286 28.43 -28.25 20.68
CA GLU A 286 27.89 -27.56 19.50
C GLU A 286 26.36 -27.40 19.55
N THR A 287 25.67 -28.27 20.27
CA THR A 287 24.20 -28.22 20.46
C THR A 287 23.71 -27.05 21.31
N LYS A 288 24.61 -26.18 21.81
CA LYS A 288 24.27 -24.96 22.56
C LYS A 288 24.27 -23.70 21.68
N MET A 289 24.61 -23.81 20.40
CA MET A 289 24.64 -22.68 19.47
C MET A 289 23.21 -22.17 19.25
N GLY A 290 23.00 -20.86 19.41
CA GLY A 290 21.67 -20.26 19.23
C GLY A 290 21.26 -20.31 17.76
N ASN A 291 19.95 -20.25 17.47
CA ASN A 291 19.43 -20.25 16.10
C ASN A 291 20.06 -19.13 15.24
N PHE A 292 20.25 -17.95 15.83
CA PHE A 292 20.93 -16.83 15.18
C PHE A 292 22.38 -17.18 14.80
N ASP A 293 23.14 -17.76 15.73
CA ASP A 293 24.53 -18.15 15.50
C ASP A 293 24.64 -19.21 14.39
N CYS A 294 23.69 -20.14 14.31
CA CYS A 294 23.61 -21.14 13.24
C CYS A 294 23.43 -20.48 11.87
N ILE A 295 22.57 -19.46 11.76
CA ILE A 295 22.40 -18.68 10.53
C ILE A 295 23.71 -17.98 10.14
N ILE A 296 24.36 -17.31 11.10
CA ILE A 296 25.65 -16.64 10.86
C ILE A 296 26.70 -17.64 10.35
N LEU A 297 26.79 -18.81 10.97
CA LEU A 297 27.72 -19.85 10.58
C LEU A 297 27.42 -20.37 9.16
N ALA A 298 26.16 -20.60 8.82
CA ALA A 298 25.75 -21.03 7.47
C ALA A 298 26.14 -19.98 6.40
N ILE A 299 25.94 -18.69 6.69
CA ILE A 299 26.34 -17.60 5.78
C ILE A 299 27.88 -17.57 5.60
N MET A 300 28.65 -17.74 6.68
CA MET A 300 30.11 -17.81 6.60
C MET A 300 30.58 -19.01 5.75
N GLN A 301 29.93 -20.16 5.91
CA GLN A 301 30.15 -21.38 5.12
C GLN A 301 29.69 -21.27 3.67
N TYR A 302 28.96 -20.21 3.29
CA TYR A 302 28.32 -20.04 1.99
C TYR A 302 27.25 -21.10 1.69
N ASP A 303 26.67 -21.70 2.74
CA ASP A 303 25.50 -22.55 2.63
C ASP A 303 24.24 -21.67 2.57
N ILE A 304 24.01 -21.11 1.39
CA ILE A 304 22.91 -20.17 1.12
C ILE A 304 21.55 -20.87 1.31
N GLN A 305 21.45 -22.16 1.00
CA GLN A 305 20.20 -22.89 1.10
C GLN A 305 19.76 -23.03 2.56
N SER A 306 20.65 -23.52 3.44
CA SER A 306 20.35 -23.63 4.86
C SER A 306 20.13 -22.26 5.49
N ALA A 307 20.98 -21.28 5.16
CA ALA A 307 20.83 -19.91 5.66
C ALA A 307 19.48 -19.29 5.29
N LEU A 308 19.00 -19.46 4.06
CA LEU A 308 17.69 -18.95 3.66
C LEU A 308 16.55 -19.68 4.35
N GLN A 309 16.64 -21.01 4.50
CA GLN A 309 15.63 -21.78 5.24
C GLN A 309 15.46 -21.27 6.67
N ASP A 310 16.58 -21.04 7.35
CA ASP A 310 16.57 -20.53 8.72
C ASP A 310 16.12 -19.06 8.79
N ILE A 311 16.49 -18.22 7.82
CA ILE A 311 16.00 -16.83 7.71
C ILE A 311 14.48 -16.79 7.54
N ILE A 312 13.90 -17.70 6.77
CA ILE A 312 12.44 -17.81 6.63
C ILE A 312 11.83 -18.24 7.95
N ALA A 313 12.47 -19.19 8.65
CA ALA A 313 12.01 -19.66 9.95
C ALA A 313 12.03 -18.58 11.04
N LEU A 314 12.82 -17.50 10.89
CA LEU A 314 12.75 -16.31 11.76
C LEU A 314 11.41 -15.57 11.67
N GLY A 315 10.64 -15.78 10.59
CA GLY A 315 9.30 -15.21 10.44
C GLY A 315 9.25 -13.74 10.02
N PHE A 316 10.39 -13.13 9.65
CA PHE A 316 10.41 -11.75 9.13
C PHE A 316 10.40 -11.74 7.59
N SER A 317 9.20 -11.79 7.01
CA SER A 317 8.98 -11.88 5.56
C SER A 317 9.66 -10.76 4.74
N TRP A 318 9.79 -9.55 5.29
CA TRP A 318 10.50 -8.43 4.68
C TRP A 318 11.94 -8.79 4.34
N MET A 319 12.64 -9.47 5.25
CA MET A 319 14.04 -9.92 5.08
C MET A 319 14.11 -10.90 3.92
N ALA A 320 13.29 -11.95 3.97
CA ALA A 320 13.28 -13.01 2.98
C ALA A 320 13.00 -12.48 1.56
N ALA A 321 11.99 -11.62 1.40
CA ALA A 321 11.60 -11.09 0.09
C ALA A 321 12.68 -10.21 -0.55
N HIS A 322 13.22 -9.24 0.18
CA HIS A 322 14.19 -8.30 -0.39
C HIS A 322 15.59 -8.93 -0.50
N LEU A 323 15.99 -9.77 0.45
CA LEU A 323 17.30 -10.44 0.40
C LEU A 323 17.35 -11.43 -0.77
N ALA A 324 16.30 -12.24 -0.97
CA ALA A 324 16.24 -13.16 -2.10
C ALA A 324 16.26 -12.43 -3.45
N ASP A 325 15.61 -11.27 -3.58
CA ASP A 325 15.68 -10.44 -4.79
C ASP A 325 17.13 -10.00 -5.09
N LEU A 326 17.86 -9.53 -4.06
CA LEU A 326 19.24 -9.09 -4.23
C LEU A 326 20.20 -10.25 -4.50
N LEU A 327 20.02 -11.39 -3.82
CA LEU A 327 20.85 -12.59 -4.01
C LEU A 327 20.66 -13.20 -5.41
N GLN A 328 19.44 -13.16 -5.95
CA GLN A 328 19.19 -13.56 -7.33
C GLN A 328 19.88 -12.60 -8.31
N LYS A 329 19.84 -11.28 -8.04
CA LYS A 329 20.49 -10.26 -8.89
C LYS A 329 22.02 -10.29 -8.83
N SER A 330 22.60 -10.75 -7.72
CA SER A 330 24.04 -11.00 -7.61
C SER A 330 24.46 -12.36 -8.19
N ASN A 331 23.54 -13.13 -8.76
CA ASN A 331 23.75 -14.51 -9.25
C ASN A 331 24.25 -15.48 -8.16
N VAL A 332 23.93 -15.20 -6.90
CA VAL A 332 24.22 -16.10 -5.77
C VAL A 332 23.20 -17.24 -5.72
N ILE A 333 21.94 -16.95 -6.11
CA ILE A 333 20.87 -17.94 -6.27
C ILE A 333 20.50 -18.03 -7.74
N VAL A 334 20.13 -19.24 -8.20
CA VAL A 334 19.68 -19.49 -9.57
C VAL A 334 18.28 -18.90 -9.78
N ALA A 335 18.11 -18.11 -10.84
CA ALA A 335 16.88 -17.37 -11.11
C ALA A 335 15.68 -18.23 -11.54
N ASP A 336 15.93 -19.35 -12.23
CA ASP A 336 14.90 -20.13 -12.95
C ASP A 336 14.60 -21.49 -12.29
N GLU A 337 15.10 -21.73 -11.08
CA GLU A 337 14.81 -22.99 -10.38
C GLU A 337 13.42 -22.94 -9.75
N LEU A 338 12.49 -23.72 -10.31
CA LEU A 338 11.17 -23.93 -9.76
C LEU A 338 11.26 -24.80 -8.51
N LEU A 339 10.50 -24.44 -7.48
CA LEU A 339 10.44 -25.23 -6.26
C LEU A 339 9.72 -26.57 -6.53
N PRO A 340 10.21 -27.71 -6.02
CA PRO A 340 9.59 -29.01 -6.26
C PRO A 340 8.13 -29.09 -5.79
N ASP A 341 7.81 -28.39 -4.70
CA ASP A 341 6.49 -28.38 -4.06
C ASP A 341 5.63 -27.16 -4.44
N ALA A 342 6.21 -26.18 -5.14
CA ALA A 342 5.52 -24.97 -5.52
C ALA A 342 5.86 -24.63 -6.98
N GLU A 343 4.84 -24.53 -7.84
CA GLU A 343 4.98 -24.18 -9.25
C GLU A 343 5.46 -22.72 -9.49
N CYS A 344 6.21 -22.13 -8.55
CA CYS A 344 6.81 -20.81 -8.67
C CYS A 344 8.28 -20.78 -8.27
N ILE A 345 8.92 -19.68 -8.65
CA ILE A 345 10.33 -19.37 -8.36
C ILE A 345 10.45 -18.99 -6.88
N LEU A 346 11.57 -19.34 -6.24
CA LEU A 346 11.86 -19.01 -4.84
C LEU A 346 11.64 -17.52 -4.51
N ARG A 347 12.16 -16.63 -5.36
CA ARG A 347 11.93 -15.17 -5.24
C ARG A 347 10.46 -14.81 -5.28
N GLU A 348 9.71 -15.37 -6.23
CA GLU A 348 8.28 -15.08 -6.35
C GLU A 348 7.52 -15.53 -5.10
N ARG A 349 7.86 -16.70 -4.54
CA ARG A 349 7.27 -17.18 -3.28
C ARG A 349 7.44 -16.16 -2.15
N PHE A 350 8.64 -15.66 -1.89
CA PHE A 350 8.87 -14.71 -0.80
C PHE A 350 8.23 -13.35 -1.05
N VAL A 351 8.27 -12.85 -2.29
CA VAL A 351 7.61 -11.59 -2.63
C VAL A 351 6.09 -11.71 -2.46
N LEU A 352 5.48 -12.84 -2.84
CA LEU A 352 4.06 -13.11 -2.62
C LEU A 352 3.72 -13.15 -1.13
N GLU A 353 4.48 -13.89 -0.33
CA GLU A 353 4.27 -14.02 1.12
C GLU A 353 4.35 -12.67 1.83
N TYR A 354 5.41 -11.90 1.56
CA TYR A 354 5.56 -10.55 2.11
C TYR A 354 4.44 -9.61 1.65
N ALA A 355 4.08 -9.62 0.36
CA ALA A 355 3.00 -8.78 -0.15
C ALA A 355 1.62 -9.16 0.43
N MET A 356 1.39 -10.44 0.73
CA MET A 356 0.18 -10.91 1.42
C MET A 356 0.12 -10.36 2.85
N GLU A 357 1.21 -10.41 3.60
CA GLU A 357 1.28 -9.84 4.96
C GLU A 357 1.06 -8.32 4.98
N ILE A 358 1.68 -7.59 4.04
CA ILE A 358 1.42 -6.14 3.88
C ILE A 358 -0.04 -5.90 3.52
N GLY A 359 -0.58 -6.68 2.58
CA GLY A 359 -1.95 -6.54 2.09
C GLY A 359 -3.01 -6.79 3.15
N ALA A 360 -2.72 -7.64 4.16
CA ALA A 360 -3.60 -7.85 5.30
C ALA A 360 -3.73 -6.60 6.20
N SER A 361 -2.78 -5.67 6.12
CA SER A 361 -2.82 -4.43 6.91
C SER A 361 -3.68 -3.35 6.24
N SER A 362 -4.53 -2.70 7.05
CA SER A 362 -5.44 -1.67 6.57
C SER A 362 -4.72 -0.52 5.84
N GLY A 363 -5.16 -0.24 4.61
CA GLY A 363 -4.66 0.87 3.81
C GLY A 363 -3.31 0.64 3.11
N MET A 364 -2.76 -0.59 3.15
CA MET A 364 -1.47 -0.94 2.53
C MET A 364 -1.61 -1.71 1.20
N TRP A 365 -2.83 -1.91 0.71
CA TRP A 365 -3.12 -2.65 -0.51
C TRP A 365 -2.35 -2.12 -1.74
N GLN A 366 -2.07 -0.81 -1.80
CA GLN A 366 -1.34 -0.25 -2.95
C GLN A 366 0.06 -0.82 -3.04
N PHE A 367 0.74 -1.01 -1.91
CA PHE A 367 2.08 -1.61 -1.89
C PHE A 367 2.01 -3.09 -2.25
N ALA A 368 1.09 -3.85 -1.62
CA ALA A 368 0.92 -5.27 -1.90
C ALA A 368 0.69 -5.54 -3.40
N VAL A 369 -0.24 -4.80 -3.99
CA VAL A 369 -0.56 -4.90 -5.42
C VAL A 369 0.63 -4.53 -6.31
N ARG A 370 1.47 -3.58 -5.90
CA ARG A 370 2.69 -3.21 -6.63
C ARG A 370 3.79 -4.25 -6.52
N TYR A 371 3.93 -4.96 -5.40
CA TYR A 371 4.82 -6.11 -5.31
C TYR A 371 4.35 -7.26 -6.21
N TYR A 372 3.03 -7.53 -6.24
CA TYR A 372 2.46 -8.57 -7.12
C TYR A 372 2.68 -8.30 -8.62
N GLU A 373 2.85 -7.04 -9.04
CA GLU A 373 3.20 -6.71 -10.44
C GLU A 373 4.56 -7.31 -10.87
N TYR A 374 5.45 -7.60 -9.93
CA TYR A 374 6.77 -8.20 -10.18
C TYR A 374 6.80 -9.72 -9.96
N CYS A 375 5.63 -10.35 -9.84
CA CYS A 375 5.46 -11.80 -9.70
C CYS A 375 4.95 -12.38 -11.03
N PRO A 376 5.74 -13.20 -11.75
CA PRO A 376 5.41 -13.62 -13.11
C PRO A 376 4.28 -14.65 -13.21
N ILE A 377 4.13 -15.55 -12.23
CA ILE A 377 3.25 -16.72 -12.31
C ILE A 377 1.92 -16.43 -11.58
N PHE A 378 1.99 -16.11 -10.30
CA PHE A 378 0.79 -15.93 -9.45
C PHE A 378 0.41 -14.46 -9.24
N GLY A 379 1.22 -13.51 -9.68
CA GLY A 379 0.98 -12.07 -9.47
C GLY A 379 -0.39 -11.59 -9.95
N ALA A 380 -0.82 -11.97 -11.15
CA ALA A 380 -2.12 -11.54 -11.68
C ALA A 380 -3.32 -12.08 -10.88
N ILE A 381 -3.22 -13.30 -10.35
CA ILE A 381 -4.26 -13.90 -9.49
C ILE A 381 -4.27 -13.21 -8.13
N ALA A 382 -3.10 -12.98 -7.54
CA ALA A 382 -2.95 -12.28 -6.27
C ALA A 382 -3.50 -10.84 -6.33
N ILE A 383 -3.23 -10.11 -7.42
CA ILE A 383 -3.80 -8.76 -7.63
C ILE A 383 -5.33 -8.81 -7.64
N ARG A 384 -5.93 -9.71 -8.43
CA ARG A 384 -7.40 -9.83 -8.51
C ARG A 384 -7.99 -10.12 -7.13
N SER A 385 -7.45 -11.13 -6.45
CA SER A 385 -7.92 -11.53 -5.13
C SER A 385 -7.72 -10.46 -4.07
N ALA A 386 -6.66 -9.66 -4.12
CA ALA A 386 -6.42 -8.60 -3.15
C ALA A 386 -7.40 -7.44 -3.35
N LEU A 387 -7.63 -7.04 -4.60
CA LEU A 387 -8.56 -5.95 -4.93
C LEU A 387 -10.02 -6.31 -4.62
N GLU A 388 -10.43 -7.56 -4.82
CA GLU A 388 -11.80 -8.04 -4.56
C GLU A 388 -12.15 -8.14 -3.06
N ARG A 389 -11.14 -8.31 -2.20
CA ARG A 389 -11.31 -8.41 -0.74
C ARG A 389 -11.22 -7.07 -0.01
N GLU A 390 -10.74 -6.03 -0.68
CA GLU A 390 -10.52 -4.74 -0.04
C GLU A 390 -11.87 -4.07 0.30
N PRO A 391 -12.11 -3.66 1.57
CA PRO A 391 -13.38 -3.06 1.96
C PRO A 391 -13.61 -1.71 1.27
N LEU A 392 -14.85 -1.39 0.87
CA LEU A 392 -15.19 -0.22 0.02
C LEU A 392 -16.04 0.86 0.74
N PRO A 393 -15.67 1.36 1.93
CA PRO A 393 -16.56 2.21 2.74
C PRO A 393 -16.94 3.54 2.06
N THR A 394 -16.09 4.06 1.17
CA THR A 394 -16.25 5.38 0.55
C THR A 394 -16.11 5.33 -0.98
N ASP A 395 -16.78 6.25 -1.66
CA ASP A 395 -16.67 6.42 -3.11
C ASP A 395 -15.24 6.75 -3.52
N TYR A 396 -14.54 7.58 -2.74
CA TYR A 396 -13.13 7.92 -2.97
C TYR A 396 -12.22 6.67 -3.02
N LYS A 397 -12.42 5.71 -2.11
CA LYS A 397 -11.61 4.49 -2.11
C LYS A 397 -11.93 3.60 -3.32
N THR A 398 -13.20 3.51 -3.68
CA THR A 398 -13.67 2.80 -4.87
C THR A 398 -13.05 3.37 -6.14
N GLU A 399 -13.07 4.70 -6.30
CA GLU A 399 -12.42 5.39 -7.42
C GLU A 399 -10.93 5.09 -7.50
N ARG A 400 -10.22 5.08 -6.36
CA ARG A 400 -8.79 4.76 -6.34
C ARG A 400 -8.49 3.33 -6.79
N LEU A 401 -9.33 2.36 -6.43
CA LEU A 401 -9.19 0.97 -6.88
C LEU A 401 -9.48 0.85 -8.38
N LEU A 402 -10.53 1.51 -8.87
CA LEU A 402 -10.87 1.52 -10.30
C LEU A 402 -9.79 2.22 -11.13
N ALA A 403 -9.21 3.31 -10.62
CA ALA A 403 -8.09 4.00 -11.25
C ALA A 403 -6.87 3.08 -11.40
N TYR A 404 -6.58 2.24 -10.42
CA TYR A 404 -5.52 1.23 -10.53
C TYR A 404 -5.83 0.17 -11.61
N CYS A 405 -7.10 -0.24 -11.72
CA CYS A 405 -7.52 -1.22 -12.70
C CYS A 405 -7.59 -0.67 -14.14
N HIS A 406 -7.68 0.65 -14.29
CA HIS A 406 -7.85 1.31 -15.58
C HIS A 406 -6.74 0.93 -16.57
N GLY A 407 -7.12 0.57 -17.80
CA GLY A 407 -6.20 0.14 -18.86
C GLY A 407 -5.70 -1.32 -18.76
N LYS A 408 -6.00 -2.05 -17.67
CA LYS A 408 -5.53 -3.44 -17.46
C LYS A 408 -6.62 -4.45 -17.81
N LYS A 409 -6.56 -5.03 -19.01
CA LYS A 409 -7.58 -5.99 -19.52
C LYS A 409 -7.84 -7.17 -18.59
N PHE A 410 -6.81 -7.71 -17.93
CA PHE A 410 -6.95 -8.85 -17.02
C PHE A 410 -7.73 -8.51 -15.72
N LEU A 411 -7.97 -7.23 -15.44
CA LEU A 411 -8.73 -6.73 -14.28
C LEU A 411 -10.17 -6.31 -14.64
N ALA A 412 -10.63 -6.49 -15.88
CA ALA A 412 -11.96 -6.07 -16.29
C ALA A 412 -13.08 -6.73 -15.46
N GLN A 413 -12.94 -8.02 -15.13
CA GLN A 413 -13.89 -8.73 -14.27
C GLN A 413 -13.87 -8.20 -12.83
N THR A 414 -12.68 -7.91 -12.31
CA THR A 414 -12.51 -7.33 -10.96
C THR A 414 -13.08 -5.91 -10.87
N GLN A 415 -12.95 -5.09 -11.93
CA GLN A 415 -13.62 -3.77 -11.99
C GLN A 415 -15.15 -3.88 -11.89
N ARG A 416 -15.73 -4.84 -12.60
CA ARG A 416 -17.16 -5.17 -12.50
C ARG A 416 -17.51 -5.60 -11.08
N HIS A 417 -16.71 -6.47 -10.46
CA HIS A 417 -16.96 -6.90 -9.08
C HIS A 417 -16.92 -5.74 -8.07
N ILE A 418 -15.90 -4.88 -8.14
CA ILE A 418 -15.73 -3.72 -7.24
C ILE A 418 -16.90 -2.73 -7.36
N THR A 419 -17.32 -2.42 -8.60
CA THR A 419 -18.48 -1.54 -8.84
C THR A 419 -19.77 -2.12 -8.28
N LEU A 420 -19.96 -3.45 -8.41
CA LEU A 420 -21.13 -4.13 -7.86
C LEU A 420 -21.13 -4.13 -6.32
N GLN A 421 -20.01 -4.48 -5.69
CA GLN A 421 -19.88 -4.45 -4.22
C GLN A 421 -20.21 -3.06 -3.65
N ARG A 422 -19.67 -1.99 -4.28
CA ARG A 422 -19.97 -0.62 -3.84
C ARG A 422 -21.46 -0.27 -4.03
N ALA A 423 -22.05 -0.67 -5.14
CA ALA A 423 -23.47 -0.47 -5.36
C ALA A 423 -24.34 -1.17 -4.31
N GLN A 424 -23.99 -2.41 -3.94
CA GLN A 424 -24.67 -3.17 -2.89
C GLN A 424 -24.55 -2.49 -1.52
N GLU A 425 -23.40 -1.93 -1.17
CA GLU A 425 -23.26 -1.14 0.07
C GLU A 425 -24.15 0.12 0.07
N CYS A 426 -24.22 0.85 -1.06
CA CYS A 426 -25.09 2.02 -1.20
C CYS A 426 -26.57 1.63 -1.14
N LYS A 427 -26.93 0.51 -1.77
CA LYS A 427 -28.27 -0.09 -1.73
C LYS A 427 -28.69 -0.41 -0.30
N ASN A 428 -27.83 -1.05 0.50
CA ASN A 428 -28.11 -1.36 1.91
C ASN A 428 -28.34 -0.10 2.76
N LYS A 429 -27.74 1.04 2.38
CA LYS A 429 -27.94 2.35 3.03
C LYS A 429 -29.16 3.11 2.49
N LYS A 430 -29.93 2.53 1.56
CA LYS A 430 -31.05 3.14 0.82
C LYS A 430 -30.65 4.39 0.02
N ALA A 431 -29.37 4.50 -0.35
CA ALA A 431 -28.87 5.57 -1.21
C ALA A 431 -28.99 5.14 -2.69
N TYR A 432 -30.22 5.13 -3.20
CA TYR A 432 -30.55 4.56 -4.51
C TYR A 432 -29.86 5.24 -5.70
N ALA A 433 -29.75 6.57 -5.69
CA ALA A 433 -29.08 7.31 -6.76
C ALA A 433 -27.62 6.87 -6.93
N SER A 434 -26.88 6.79 -5.82
CA SER A 434 -25.49 6.33 -5.82
C SER A 434 -25.37 4.86 -6.22
N ALA A 435 -26.30 4.00 -5.77
CA ALA A 435 -26.30 2.60 -6.17
C ALA A 435 -26.49 2.43 -7.69
N LEU A 436 -27.46 3.12 -8.29
CA LEU A 436 -27.68 3.12 -9.75
C LEU A 436 -26.46 3.62 -10.51
N GLN A 437 -25.86 4.74 -10.08
CA GLN A 437 -24.65 5.28 -10.70
C GLN A 437 -23.52 4.24 -10.76
N TRP A 438 -23.28 3.53 -9.66
CA TRP A 438 -22.22 2.50 -9.59
C TRP A 438 -22.54 1.27 -10.45
N MET A 439 -23.79 0.80 -10.47
CA MET A 439 -24.21 -0.33 -11.31
C MET A 439 -24.12 -0.02 -12.81
N LEU A 440 -24.57 1.17 -13.22
CA LEU A 440 -24.53 1.62 -14.61
C LEU A 440 -23.09 1.78 -15.10
N ARG A 441 -22.20 2.33 -14.26
CA ARG A 441 -20.77 2.43 -14.58
C ARG A 441 -20.10 1.06 -14.73
N GLY A 442 -20.53 0.07 -13.96
CA GLY A 442 -20.08 -1.32 -14.06
C GLY A 442 -20.70 -2.13 -15.21
N ASN A 443 -21.70 -1.58 -15.89
CA ASN A 443 -22.53 -2.26 -16.91
C ASN A 443 -23.23 -3.51 -16.35
N HIS A 444 -23.76 -3.41 -15.14
CA HIS A 444 -24.56 -4.45 -14.47
C HIS A 444 -26.05 -4.23 -14.73
N LEU A 445 -26.49 -4.48 -15.96
CA LEU A 445 -27.85 -4.12 -16.40
C LEU A 445 -28.93 -4.90 -15.64
N ASP A 446 -28.72 -6.20 -15.40
CA ASP A 446 -29.66 -7.04 -14.66
C ASP A 446 -29.85 -6.56 -13.20
N ASP A 447 -28.77 -6.14 -12.54
CA ASP A 447 -28.82 -5.60 -11.17
C ASP A 447 -29.53 -4.23 -11.12
N VAL A 448 -29.43 -3.43 -12.18
CA VAL A 448 -30.18 -2.17 -12.30
C VAL A 448 -31.67 -2.43 -12.37
N ASP A 449 -32.10 -3.41 -13.17
CA ASP A 449 -33.52 -3.75 -13.30
C ASP A 449 -34.11 -4.29 -12.00
N ALA A 450 -33.34 -5.09 -11.26
CA ALA A 450 -33.71 -5.57 -9.93
C ALA A 450 -33.78 -4.42 -8.90
N LEU A 451 -32.84 -3.47 -8.95
CA LEU A 451 -32.88 -2.30 -8.08
C LEU A 451 -34.08 -1.40 -8.41
N CYS A 452 -34.47 -1.29 -9.67
CA CYS A 452 -35.66 -0.56 -10.09
C CYS A 452 -36.93 -1.17 -9.49
N ASP A 453 -37.06 -2.51 -9.44
CA ASP A 453 -38.19 -3.16 -8.77
C ASP A 453 -38.23 -2.86 -7.28
N GLU A 454 -37.08 -2.93 -6.60
CA GLU A 454 -36.99 -2.67 -5.16
C GLU A 454 -37.34 -1.21 -4.81
N ILE A 455 -36.92 -0.25 -5.63
CA ILE A 455 -37.32 1.17 -5.46
C ILE A 455 -38.83 1.32 -5.58
N LEU A 456 -39.46 0.62 -6.52
CA LEU A 456 -40.92 0.66 -6.70
C LEU A 456 -41.66 -0.01 -5.54
N GLU A 457 -41.15 -1.13 -5.03
CA GLU A 457 -41.70 -1.78 -3.83
C GLU A 457 -41.64 -0.82 -2.62
N GLU A 458 -40.50 -0.16 -2.39
CA GLU A 458 -40.40 0.83 -1.30
C GLU A 458 -41.32 2.04 -1.49
N CYS A 459 -41.50 2.51 -2.73
CA CYS A 459 -42.44 3.59 -3.04
C CYS A 459 -43.89 3.19 -2.71
N ASN A 460 -44.27 1.94 -3.02
CA ASN A 460 -45.58 1.40 -2.70
C ASN A 460 -45.79 1.25 -1.19
N GLU A 461 -44.78 0.75 -0.45
CA GLU A 461 -44.87 0.62 1.01
C GLU A 461 -45.03 1.97 1.72
N LYS A 462 -44.27 2.99 1.27
CA LYS A 462 -44.30 4.33 1.86
C LYS A 462 -45.42 5.21 1.32
N ASN A 463 -46.14 4.78 0.27
CA ASN A 463 -47.05 5.61 -0.53
C ASN A 463 -46.42 6.96 -0.94
N SER A 464 -45.14 6.95 -1.31
CA SER A 464 -44.40 8.15 -1.67
C SER A 464 -43.37 7.88 -2.77
N LEU A 465 -43.36 8.73 -3.79
CA LEU A 465 -42.43 8.68 -4.91
C LEU A 465 -41.08 9.34 -4.60
N THR A 466 -40.83 9.79 -3.37
CA THR A 466 -39.57 10.46 -3.00
C THR A 466 -38.34 9.62 -3.33
N CYS A 467 -38.36 8.30 -3.04
CA CYS A 467 -37.24 7.41 -3.33
C CYS A 467 -36.94 7.30 -4.83
N LEU A 468 -37.99 7.25 -5.67
CA LEU A 468 -37.87 7.30 -7.11
C LEU A 468 -37.34 8.65 -7.59
N HIS A 469 -37.85 9.75 -7.02
CA HIS A 469 -37.44 11.10 -7.38
C HIS A 469 -35.95 11.33 -7.12
N GLU A 470 -35.46 10.92 -5.96
CA GLU A 470 -34.04 11.01 -5.59
C GLU A 470 -33.17 10.10 -6.47
N ALA A 471 -33.59 8.86 -6.72
CA ALA A 471 -32.84 7.88 -7.52
C ALA A 471 -32.63 8.35 -8.97
N VAL A 472 -33.68 8.93 -9.55
CA VAL A 472 -33.71 9.35 -10.95
C VAL A 472 -33.16 10.77 -11.14
N GLN A 473 -33.14 11.63 -10.11
CA GLN A 473 -32.62 12.99 -10.21
C GLN A 473 -31.17 13.03 -10.74
N PHE A 474 -30.34 12.06 -10.36
CA PHE A 474 -28.97 11.94 -10.88
C PHE A 474 -28.92 11.83 -12.42
N MET A 475 -29.94 11.25 -13.03
CA MET A 475 -30.01 11.00 -14.48
C MET A 475 -30.23 12.29 -15.29
N GLU A 476 -30.74 13.37 -14.70
CA GLU A 476 -30.91 14.66 -15.40
C GLU A 476 -29.58 15.24 -15.90
N GLY A 477 -28.48 14.97 -15.18
CA GLY A 477 -27.14 15.38 -15.57
C GLY A 477 -26.41 14.41 -16.51
N HIS A 478 -26.91 13.18 -16.66
CA HIS A 478 -26.22 12.08 -17.36
C HIS A 478 -27.20 11.18 -18.15
N PRO A 479 -27.83 11.71 -19.22
CA PRO A 479 -28.79 10.95 -20.02
C PRO A 479 -28.18 9.72 -20.72
N GLU A 480 -26.85 9.68 -20.92
CA GLU A 480 -26.11 8.58 -21.54
C GLU A 480 -26.22 7.24 -20.81
N PHE A 481 -26.59 7.27 -19.53
CA PHE A 481 -26.71 6.08 -18.69
C PHE A 481 -28.12 5.49 -18.68
N ALA A 482 -29.14 6.16 -19.25
CA ALA A 482 -30.51 5.65 -19.35
C ALA A 482 -30.66 4.61 -20.47
N ARG A 483 -29.75 3.64 -20.53
CA ARG A 483 -29.76 2.54 -21.50
C ARG A 483 -30.70 1.40 -21.13
N PRO A 484 -30.79 0.97 -19.84
CA PRO A 484 -31.79 -0.01 -19.45
C PRO A 484 -33.19 0.55 -19.73
N GLN A 485 -33.98 -0.19 -20.49
CA GLN A 485 -35.28 0.27 -20.98
C GLN A 485 -36.25 0.55 -19.83
N LYS A 486 -36.24 -0.27 -18.77
CA LYS A 486 -37.00 -0.05 -17.53
C LYS A 486 -36.57 1.21 -16.76
N LEU A 487 -35.27 1.48 -16.64
CA LEU A 487 -34.77 2.72 -16.03
C LEU A 487 -35.20 3.94 -16.84
N ALA A 488 -35.09 3.87 -18.17
CA ALA A 488 -35.56 4.93 -19.06
C ALA A 488 -37.07 5.18 -18.89
N TRP A 489 -37.85 4.12 -18.71
CA TRP A 489 -39.28 4.22 -18.41
C TRP A 489 -39.52 4.96 -17.09
N LEU A 490 -38.80 4.60 -16.02
CA LEU A 490 -38.91 5.25 -14.72
C LEU A 490 -38.52 6.73 -14.73
N VAL A 491 -37.52 7.10 -15.55
CA VAL A 491 -37.15 8.51 -15.77
C VAL A 491 -38.33 9.29 -16.32
N ARG A 492 -38.98 8.77 -17.36
CA ARG A 492 -40.16 9.39 -17.97
C ARG A 492 -41.37 9.39 -17.04
N TYR A 493 -41.51 8.37 -16.19
CA TYR A 493 -42.57 8.32 -15.18
C TYR A 493 -42.43 9.42 -14.13
N ARG A 494 -41.20 9.67 -13.64
CA ARG A 494 -40.92 10.81 -12.76
C ARG A 494 -41.23 12.14 -13.45
N GLU A 495 -40.78 12.34 -14.68
CA GLU A 495 -41.07 13.56 -15.44
C GLU A 495 -42.58 13.79 -15.58
N PHE A 496 -43.35 12.72 -15.81
CA PHE A 496 -44.81 12.79 -15.84
C PHE A 496 -45.40 13.22 -14.49
N HIS A 497 -44.93 12.66 -13.37
CA HIS A 497 -45.39 13.03 -12.03
C HIS A 497 -45.08 14.49 -11.67
N LEU A 498 -43.91 15.01 -12.04
CA LEU A 498 -43.60 16.44 -11.85
C LEU A 498 -44.59 17.35 -12.59
N VAL A 499 -44.99 16.97 -13.80
CA VAL A 499 -46.00 17.70 -14.59
C VAL A 499 -47.39 17.58 -13.96
N LEU A 500 -47.71 16.44 -13.30
CA LEU A 500 -48.94 16.29 -12.53
C LEU A 500 -48.96 17.18 -11.28
N ASP A 501 -47.84 17.27 -10.56
CA ASP A 501 -47.69 18.16 -9.40
C ASP A 501 -47.87 19.64 -9.81
N ASP A 502 -47.28 20.04 -10.94
CA ASP A 502 -47.49 21.37 -11.53
C ASP A 502 -48.96 21.61 -11.88
N CYS A 503 -49.63 20.61 -12.47
CA CYS A 503 -51.07 20.66 -12.73
C CYS A 503 -51.89 20.85 -11.45
N GLU A 504 -51.54 20.16 -10.36
CA GLU A 504 -52.24 20.27 -9.09
C GLU A 504 -51.97 21.62 -8.41
N SER A 505 -50.74 22.12 -8.44
CA SER A 505 -50.38 23.45 -7.94
C SER A 505 -51.14 24.56 -8.68
N LEU A 506 -51.22 24.49 -10.01
CA LEU A 506 -52.01 25.42 -10.81
C LEU A 506 -53.51 25.32 -10.51
N ARG A 507 -54.06 24.12 -10.28
CA ARG A 507 -55.45 23.95 -9.85
C ARG A 507 -55.71 24.52 -8.46
N GLN A 508 -54.76 24.39 -7.53
CA GLN A 508 -54.87 24.98 -6.18
C GLN A 508 -54.83 26.51 -6.24
N ARG A 509 -53.95 27.08 -7.07
CA ARG A 509 -53.91 28.54 -7.32
C ARG A 509 -55.18 29.05 -8.00
N LEU A 510 -55.81 28.25 -8.86
CA LEU A 510 -57.10 28.59 -9.47
C LEU A 510 -58.25 28.58 -8.44
N ARG A 511 -58.09 27.82 -7.35
CA ARG A 511 -59.06 27.76 -6.23
C ARG A 511 -58.82 28.88 -5.20
N SER A 512 -57.63 29.46 -5.13
CA SER A 512 -57.36 30.65 -4.31
C SER A 512 -57.84 31.92 -5.03
N ASP A 513 -58.63 32.74 -4.35
CA ASP A 513 -59.52 33.78 -4.87
C ASP A 513 -58.85 35.06 -5.44
N ASP A 514 -57.58 35.01 -5.84
CA ASP A 514 -56.87 36.18 -6.43
C ASP A 514 -57.25 36.35 -7.91
N LEU A 515 -58.35 37.07 -8.13
CA LEU A 515 -59.11 37.22 -9.38
C LEU A 515 -58.42 38.00 -10.52
N THR A 516 -57.14 38.32 -10.47
CA THR A 516 -56.51 39.20 -11.47
C THR A 516 -55.99 38.50 -12.72
N ASN A 517 -55.72 37.19 -12.72
CA ASN A 517 -55.10 36.46 -13.86
C ASN A 517 -55.73 35.08 -14.18
N LYS A 518 -57.05 34.92 -14.00
CA LYS A 518 -57.72 33.61 -14.13
C LYS A 518 -57.60 32.98 -15.52
N GLU A 519 -57.84 33.73 -16.59
CA GLU A 519 -57.74 33.24 -17.97
C GLU A 519 -56.31 32.80 -18.34
N GLU A 520 -55.30 33.55 -17.87
CA GLU A 520 -53.89 33.21 -18.08
C GLU A 520 -53.51 31.91 -17.35
N LEU A 521 -54.03 31.73 -16.13
CA LEU A 521 -53.80 30.53 -15.33
C LEU A 521 -54.51 29.30 -15.91
N GLU A 522 -55.73 29.46 -16.44
CA GLU A 522 -56.47 28.41 -17.15
C GLU A 522 -55.77 27.98 -18.44
N ASN A 523 -55.22 28.94 -19.21
CA ASN A 523 -54.42 28.64 -20.39
C ASN A 523 -53.12 27.90 -20.03
N LYS A 524 -52.43 28.30 -18.95
CA LYS A 524 -51.24 27.58 -18.44
C LYS A 524 -51.59 26.17 -17.98
N LEU A 525 -52.67 26.00 -17.21
CA LEU A 525 -53.12 24.68 -16.76
C LEU A 525 -53.46 23.77 -17.95
N ARG A 526 -54.11 24.31 -18.98
CA ARG A 526 -54.42 23.58 -20.21
C ARG A 526 -53.14 23.15 -20.93
N PHE A 527 -52.17 24.05 -21.09
CA PHE A 527 -50.89 23.73 -21.71
C PHE A 527 -50.14 22.62 -20.97
N VAL A 528 -50.02 22.73 -19.65
CA VAL A 528 -49.33 21.71 -18.81
C VAL A 528 -50.08 20.38 -18.84
N SER A 529 -51.42 20.40 -18.86
CA SER A 529 -52.22 19.18 -18.98
C SER A 529 -52.00 18.49 -20.35
N ILE A 530 -51.86 19.26 -21.44
CA ILE A 530 -51.54 18.71 -22.78
C ILE A 530 -50.16 18.06 -22.77
N GLU A 531 -49.19 18.67 -22.09
CA GLU A 531 -47.86 18.09 -21.94
C GLU A 531 -47.89 16.79 -21.10
N ALA A 532 -48.69 16.74 -20.03
CA ALA A 532 -48.93 15.51 -19.26
C ALA A 532 -49.49 14.39 -20.16
N ALA A 533 -50.47 14.71 -21.02
CA ALA A 533 -51.05 13.75 -21.96
C ALA A 533 -50.05 13.21 -22.98
N LYS A 534 -49.11 14.04 -23.47
CA LYS A 534 -48.03 13.58 -24.37
C LYS A 534 -47.04 12.67 -23.66
N ARG A 535 -46.65 12.98 -22.42
CA ARG A 535 -45.75 12.11 -21.64
C ARG A 535 -46.39 10.77 -21.33
N LEU A 536 -47.69 10.77 -21.07
CA LEU A 536 -48.49 9.57 -20.87
C LEU A 536 -48.57 8.69 -22.13
N ASP A 537 -48.71 9.29 -23.32
CA ASP A 537 -48.67 8.57 -24.62
C ASP A 537 -47.37 7.78 -24.80
N TRP A 538 -46.23 8.38 -24.42
CA TRP A 538 -44.95 7.68 -24.46
C TRP A 538 -44.89 6.51 -23.48
N LEU A 539 -45.39 6.69 -22.24
CA LEU A 539 -45.39 5.65 -21.21
C LEU A 539 -46.20 4.41 -21.64
N PHE A 540 -47.30 4.60 -22.36
CA PHE A 540 -48.13 3.53 -22.92
C PHE A 540 -47.52 2.85 -24.14
N SER A 541 -46.66 3.55 -24.87
CA SER A 541 -46.02 3.03 -26.07
C SER A 541 -44.78 2.18 -25.77
N SER A 542 -44.29 2.18 -24.52
CA SER A 542 -43.11 1.42 -24.10
C SER A 542 -43.47 -0.01 -23.67
N ALA A 543 -42.66 -0.98 -24.10
CA ALA A 543 -42.89 -2.40 -23.85
C ALA A 543 -42.50 -2.84 -22.43
N GLU A 544 -41.60 -2.12 -21.75
CA GLU A 544 -41.04 -2.49 -20.44
C GLU A 544 -41.69 -1.74 -19.26
N ALA A 545 -43.00 -1.44 -19.35
CA ALA A 545 -43.73 -0.80 -18.26
C ALA A 545 -43.78 -1.70 -17.00
N PRO A 546 -43.29 -1.22 -15.83
CA PRO A 546 -43.38 -1.98 -14.58
C PRO A 546 -44.82 -2.33 -14.22
N LYS A 547 -45.07 -3.61 -13.90
CA LYS A 547 -46.43 -4.11 -13.61
C LYS A 547 -47.09 -3.40 -12.44
N ALA A 548 -46.32 -3.06 -11.42
CA ALA A 548 -46.80 -2.37 -10.22
C ALA A 548 -47.44 -1.00 -10.50
N LEU A 549 -47.04 -0.32 -11.57
CA LEU A 549 -47.48 1.04 -11.89
C LEU A 549 -48.59 1.11 -12.94
N GLN A 550 -49.00 -0.03 -13.51
CA GLN A 550 -49.99 -0.07 -14.60
C GLN A 550 -51.35 0.49 -14.17
N SER A 551 -51.83 0.15 -12.98
CA SER A 551 -53.10 0.68 -12.45
C SER A 551 -53.02 2.17 -12.14
N GLU A 552 -51.91 2.62 -11.55
CA GLU A 552 -51.72 4.03 -11.19
C GLU A 552 -51.68 4.93 -12.43
N VAL A 553 -50.92 4.53 -13.47
CA VAL A 553 -50.84 5.25 -14.74
C VAL A 553 -52.22 5.32 -15.42
N LEU A 554 -53.00 4.24 -15.38
CA LEU A 554 -54.37 4.22 -15.92
C LEU A 554 -55.33 5.09 -15.11
N GLU A 555 -55.22 5.15 -13.79
CA GLU A 555 -56.01 6.07 -12.96
C GLU A 555 -55.72 7.54 -13.29
N GLN A 556 -54.44 7.89 -13.51
CA GLN A 556 -54.08 9.25 -13.93
C GLN A 556 -54.58 9.55 -15.36
N ALA A 557 -54.57 8.56 -16.25
CA ALA A 557 -55.20 8.67 -17.56
C ALA A 557 -56.70 8.97 -17.45
N GLU A 558 -57.43 8.24 -16.59
CA GLU A 558 -58.85 8.47 -16.31
C GLU A 558 -59.10 9.91 -15.83
N ARG A 559 -58.25 10.44 -14.93
CA ARG A 559 -58.35 11.81 -14.41
C ARG A 559 -58.15 12.86 -15.51
N LEU A 560 -57.18 12.67 -16.41
CA LEU A 560 -56.95 13.59 -17.53
C LEU A 560 -58.07 13.50 -18.58
N LEU A 561 -58.61 12.31 -18.86
CA LEU A 561 -59.72 12.09 -19.80
C LEU A 561 -61.07 12.67 -19.34
N LYS A 562 -61.22 12.95 -18.04
CA LYS A 562 -62.42 13.62 -17.50
C LYS A 562 -62.45 15.11 -17.81
N GLN A 563 -61.32 15.73 -18.15
CA GLN A 563 -61.25 17.16 -18.46
C GLN A 563 -61.95 17.49 -19.78
N SER A 564 -62.67 18.61 -19.81
CA SER A 564 -63.37 19.14 -20.97
C SER A 564 -62.99 20.61 -21.16
N PRO A 565 -62.52 21.06 -22.33
CA PRO A 565 -62.28 20.30 -23.57
C PRO A 565 -61.17 19.26 -23.45
N THR A 566 -61.23 18.20 -24.28
CA THR A 566 -60.21 17.14 -24.25
C THR A 566 -58.78 17.67 -24.40
N VAL A 567 -57.87 17.04 -23.65
CA VAL A 567 -56.45 17.37 -23.56
C VAL A 567 -55.60 16.41 -24.41
N PHE A 568 -56.18 15.29 -24.83
CA PHE A 568 -55.54 14.31 -25.69
C PHE A 568 -55.81 14.61 -27.17
N GLY A 569 -54.78 14.47 -28.01
CA GLY A 569 -54.96 14.40 -29.46
C GLY A 569 -55.49 13.04 -29.89
N SER A 570 -56.02 12.95 -31.11
CA SER A 570 -56.56 11.69 -31.66
C SER A 570 -55.53 10.56 -31.63
N ARG A 571 -54.27 10.85 -31.97
CA ARG A 571 -53.14 9.90 -31.91
C ARG A 571 -52.93 9.31 -30.51
N HIS A 572 -52.91 10.15 -29.46
CA HIS A 572 -52.66 9.67 -28.10
C HIS A 572 -53.76 8.74 -27.59
N LEU A 573 -55.01 8.98 -28.01
CA LEU A 573 -56.16 8.13 -27.67
C LEU A 573 -56.07 6.76 -28.37
N TYR A 574 -55.56 6.70 -29.61
CA TYR A 574 -55.30 5.43 -30.28
C TYR A 574 -54.18 4.63 -29.60
N SER A 575 -53.10 5.27 -29.15
CA SER A 575 -52.04 4.61 -28.39
C SER A 575 -52.56 4.03 -27.06
N LEU A 576 -53.39 4.80 -26.33
CA LEU A 576 -54.03 4.31 -25.11
C LEU A 576 -54.95 3.12 -25.38
N MET A 577 -55.72 3.15 -26.46
CA MET A 577 -56.56 2.01 -26.86
C MET A 577 -55.71 0.78 -27.22
N ALA A 578 -54.60 0.98 -27.92
CA ALA A 578 -53.66 -0.10 -28.24
C ALA A 578 -53.01 -0.70 -26.97
N TYR A 579 -52.66 0.14 -26.00
CA TYR A 579 -52.13 -0.31 -24.71
C TYR A 579 -53.15 -1.15 -23.92
N LEU A 580 -54.41 -0.72 -23.84
CA LEU A 580 -55.47 -1.52 -23.21
C LEU A 580 -55.65 -2.88 -23.89
N GLN A 581 -55.59 -2.93 -25.22
CA GLN A 581 -55.64 -4.19 -25.97
C GLN A 581 -54.41 -5.08 -25.74
N GLN A 582 -53.23 -4.48 -25.52
CA GLN A 582 -52.02 -5.21 -25.17
C GLN A 582 -52.11 -5.80 -23.76
N LEU A 583 -52.67 -5.06 -22.80
CA LEU A 583 -52.94 -5.56 -21.46
C LEU A 583 -53.90 -6.76 -21.47
N ASP A 584 -54.95 -6.72 -22.29
CA ASP A 584 -55.88 -7.85 -22.46
C ASP A 584 -55.21 -9.12 -23.01
N ARG A 585 -54.21 -8.95 -23.87
CA ARG A 585 -53.47 -10.04 -24.50
C ARG A 585 -52.29 -10.54 -23.66
N SER A 586 -51.96 -9.83 -22.57
CA SER A 586 -50.85 -10.18 -21.71
C SER A 586 -51.16 -11.46 -20.92
N PHE A 587 -50.11 -12.28 -20.67
CA PHE A 587 -50.23 -13.52 -19.90
C PHE A 587 -50.68 -13.28 -18.45
N ASP A 588 -50.43 -12.08 -17.92
CA ASP A 588 -50.79 -11.67 -16.55
C ASP A 588 -52.14 -10.94 -16.45
N SER A 589 -52.91 -10.91 -17.54
CA SER A 589 -54.22 -10.24 -17.59
C SER A 589 -55.15 -10.66 -16.44
N GLN A 590 -55.14 -11.95 -16.09
CA GLN A 590 -55.93 -12.47 -14.96
C GLN A 590 -55.51 -11.82 -13.64
N GLN A 591 -54.20 -11.78 -13.34
CA GLN A 591 -53.69 -11.20 -12.09
C GLN A 591 -54.00 -9.70 -11.97
N PHE A 592 -53.94 -8.96 -13.07
CA PHE A 592 -54.27 -7.53 -13.07
C PHE A 592 -55.77 -7.27 -12.87
N TYR A 593 -56.64 -8.09 -13.48
CA TYR A 593 -58.09 -7.94 -13.41
C TYR A 593 -58.76 -8.66 -12.23
N ASP A 594 -58.03 -9.48 -11.47
CA ASP A 594 -58.52 -10.12 -10.24
C ASP A 594 -58.96 -9.09 -9.18
N SER A 595 -58.35 -7.89 -9.21
CA SER A 595 -58.86 -6.72 -8.48
C SER A 595 -60.07 -6.13 -9.22
N GLY A 596 -61.28 -6.33 -8.69
CA GLY A 596 -62.52 -5.83 -9.31
C GLY A 596 -62.56 -4.32 -9.61
N SER A 597 -61.72 -3.53 -8.93
CA SER A 597 -61.48 -2.10 -9.19
C SER A 597 -60.83 -1.84 -10.56
N ASN A 598 -59.88 -2.67 -10.99
CA ASN A 598 -59.12 -2.50 -12.22
C ASN A 598 -59.96 -2.82 -13.47
N LYS A 599 -60.87 -3.79 -13.35
CA LYS A 599 -61.85 -4.09 -14.41
C LYS A 599 -62.81 -2.92 -14.63
N GLN A 600 -63.31 -2.33 -13.55
CA GLN A 600 -64.15 -1.13 -13.64
C GLN A 600 -63.39 0.09 -14.16
N LEU A 601 -62.12 0.26 -13.77
CA LEU A 601 -61.24 1.31 -14.27
C LEU A 601 -61.09 1.25 -15.81
N LYS A 602 -60.86 0.05 -16.34
CA LYS A 602 -60.79 -0.17 -17.78
C LYS A 602 -62.08 0.24 -18.49
N GLU A 603 -63.23 -0.27 -18.04
CA GLU A 603 -64.54 0.04 -18.65
C GLU A 603 -64.83 1.55 -18.64
N ARG A 604 -64.46 2.24 -17.56
CA ARG A 604 -64.57 3.71 -17.48
C ARG A 604 -63.68 4.40 -18.51
N ILE A 605 -62.42 3.99 -18.63
CA ILE A 605 -61.48 4.57 -19.60
C ILE A 605 -61.97 4.35 -21.04
N GLU A 606 -62.42 3.14 -21.40
CA GLU A 606 -62.97 2.84 -22.73
C GLU A 606 -64.17 3.73 -23.07
N SER A 607 -65.08 3.94 -22.11
CA SER A 607 -66.20 4.86 -22.29
C SER A 607 -65.74 6.31 -22.54
N LEU A 608 -64.73 6.77 -21.81
CA LEU A 608 -64.18 8.11 -21.92
C LEU A 608 -63.38 8.30 -23.21
N ILE A 609 -62.70 7.27 -23.73
CA ILE A 609 -61.95 7.34 -25.00
C ILE A 609 -62.90 7.72 -26.15
N SER A 610 -64.08 7.08 -26.24
CA SER A 610 -65.04 7.35 -27.32
C SER A 610 -65.50 8.82 -27.36
N ARG A 611 -65.80 9.40 -26.18
CA ARG A 611 -66.19 10.81 -26.02
C ARG A 611 -65.04 11.74 -26.39
N ASN A 612 -63.86 11.50 -25.82
CA ASN A 612 -62.69 12.34 -26.05
C ASN A 612 -62.18 12.26 -27.50
N LEU A 613 -62.32 11.12 -28.17
CA LEU A 613 -61.93 10.96 -29.57
C LEU A 613 -62.82 11.82 -30.48
N ALA A 614 -64.13 11.84 -30.23
CA ALA A 614 -65.04 12.71 -30.95
C ALA A 614 -64.70 14.20 -30.74
N GLU A 615 -64.39 14.61 -29.50
CA GLU A 615 -63.95 15.98 -29.20
C GLU A 615 -62.60 16.33 -29.85
N ALA A 616 -61.62 15.43 -29.81
CA ALA A 616 -60.30 15.63 -30.39
C ALA A 616 -60.37 15.77 -31.92
N MET A 617 -61.15 14.92 -32.58
CA MET A 617 -61.37 15.01 -34.03
C MET A 617 -62.06 16.30 -34.44
N LEU A 618 -63.02 16.79 -33.65
CA LEU A 618 -63.66 18.09 -33.89
C LEU A 618 -62.66 19.24 -33.69
N GLN A 619 -61.83 19.21 -32.64
CA GLN A 619 -60.79 20.21 -32.40
C GLN A 619 -59.73 20.22 -33.51
N GLU A 620 -59.24 19.05 -33.93
CA GLU A 620 -58.27 18.91 -35.03
C GLU A 620 -58.86 19.36 -36.37
N ALA A 621 -60.15 19.08 -36.65
CA ALA A 621 -60.84 19.56 -37.84
C ALA A 621 -61.01 21.08 -37.86
N THR A 622 -61.34 21.69 -36.71
CA THR A 622 -61.44 23.16 -36.57
C THR A 622 -60.08 23.85 -36.67
N ALA A 623 -59.01 23.23 -36.17
CA ALA A 623 -57.64 23.74 -36.27
C ALA A 623 -57.04 23.58 -37.70
N SER A 624 -57.43 22.52 -38.42
CA SER A 624 -56.96 22.22 -39.79
C SER A 624 -57.70 23.03 -40.88
N GLY A 625 -58.60 23.94 -40.50
CA GLY A 625 -59.23 24.89 -41.43
C GLY A 625 -60.13 24.27 -42.51
N CYS A 626 -60.64 23.05 -42.29
CA CYS A 626 -61.59 22.43 -43.21
C CYS A 626 -63.01 22.48 -42.64
N GLY A 627 -63.64 23.66 -42.69
CA GLY A 627 -65.03 23.78 -42.27
C GLY A 627 -65.63 25.17 -42.09
N ALA A 628 -65.28 26.17 -42.90
CA ALA A 628 -66.10 27.39 -43.05
C ALA A 628 -65.69 28.21 -44.29
N ALA A 629 -65.89 27.66 -45.49
CA ALA A 629 -65.87 28.43 -46.73
C ALA A 629 -67.30 28.56 -47.26
N ALA A 630 -68.07 29.49 -46.67
CA ALA A 630 -69.25 30.04 -47.30
C ALA A 630 -69.46 31.50 -46.85
N THR A 631 -69.27 32.40 -47.82
CA THR A 631 -69.79 33.78 -47.89
C THR A 631 -69.32 34.82 -46.85
N ALA A 632 -68.29 35.60 -47.21
CA ALA A 632 -68.39 37.08 -47.31
C ALA A 632 -67.04 37.72 -47.76
N SER A 633 -67.12 38.41 -48.92
CA SER A 633 -66.34 39.58 -49.36
C SER A 633 -64.83 39.68 -49.11
N ARG A 634 -64.08 39.62 -50.23
CA ARG A 634 -62.78 40.28 -50.44
C ARG A 634 -62.84 41.79 -50.20
N GLN A 635 -61.86 42.32 -49.47
CA GLN A 635 -61.16 43.64 -49.53
C GLN A 635 -60.65 43.93 -48.11
N GLY A 636 -59.40 44.31 -47.80
CA GLY A 636 -58.20 44.56 -48.56
C GLY A 636 -56.99 44.77 -47.61
N ASN A 637 -55.81 44.79 -48.23
CA ASN A 637 -54.47 45.18 -47.79
C ASN A 637 -53.57 44.29 -46.90
N PRO A 638 -52.30 44.07 -47.35
CA PRO A 638 -51.30 43.27 -46.66
C PRO A 638 -50.34 44.15 -45.84
N ALA A 639 -50.07 43.80 -44.59
CA ALA A 639 -48.83 44.18 -43.88
C ALA A 639 -48.82 43.55 -42.49
N LEU A 640 -47.92 42.58 -42.27
CA LEU A 640 -46.89 42.59 -41.23
C LEU A 640 -46.35 41.16 -41.07
N ILE A 641 -45.33 40.88 -41.88
CA ILE A 641 -44.34 39.84 -41.62
C ILE A 641 -43.45 40.36 -40.49
N ALA A 642 -43.47 39.68 -39.35
CA ALA A 642 -42.42 39.68 -38.33
C ALA A 642 -42.42 38.26 -37.75
N GLN A 643 -41.60 37.34 -38.25
CA GLN A 643 -40.26 37.06 -37.70
C GLN A 643 -40.19 37.27 -36.19
N GLN A 644 -40.25 36.20 -35.40
CA GLN A 644 -39.03 35.70 -34.75
C GLN A 644 -39.15 34.22 -34.29
N PRO A 645 -38.00 33.52 -34.21
CA PRO A 645 -37.87 32.07 -34.20
C PRO A 645 -37.62 31.52 -32.79
N TYR A 646 -37.97 30.25 -32.55
CA TYR A 646 -37.15 29.32 -31.75
C TYR A 646 -37.58 27.90 -32.11
N LEU A 647 -36.97 27.39 -33.19
CA LEU A 647 -36.74 25.97 -33.36
C LEU A 647 -35.59 25.60 -32.42
N LEU A 648 -35.87 24.85 -31.36
CA LEU A 648 -34.89 23.93 -30.81
C LEU A 648 -35.30 22.55 -31.34
N PRO A 649 -34.43 21.85 -32.09
CA PRO A 649 -34.77 20.55 -32.63
C PRO A 649 -34.87 19.54 -31.49
N ASP A 650 -35.94 18.75 -31.54
CA ASP A 650 -36.05 17.47 -30.84
C ASP A 650 -34.76 16.67 -31.08
N VAL A 651 -33.93 16.54 -30.05
CA VAL A 651 -32.97 15.44 -29.96
C VAL A 651 -33.79 14.20 -29.62
N SER A 652 -34.44 13.68 -30.65
CA SER A 652 -35.00 12.34 -30.66
C SER A 652 -33.84 11.36 -30.55
N PHE A 653 -33.79 10.69 -29.41
CA PHE A 653 -32.95 9.53 -29.20
C PHE A 653 -33.42 8.47 -30.21
N THR A 654 -32.62 8.27 -31.26
CA THR A 654 -32.76 7.13 -32.16
C THR A 654 -32.11 5.93 -31.45
N PRO A 655 -32.83 4.80 -31.26
CA PRO A 655 -32.17 3.58 -30.83
C PRO A 655 -31.27 3.15 -32.00
N MET A 656 -29.96 3.15 -31.79
CA MET A 656 -29.05 2.47 -32.70
C MET A 656 -29.29 0.97 -32.54
N GLU A 657 -29.84 0.35 -33.58
CA GLU A 657 -29.65 -1.07 -33.84
C GLU A 657 -28.20 -1.27 -34.32
N ASP A 658 -27.40 -1.93 -33.47
CA ASP A 658 -26.24 -2.83 -33.68
C ASP A 658 -25.19 -2.70 -32.56
#